data_AF-A0A973Z0D2-F1
#
_entry.id   AF-A0A973Z0D2-F1
#
_cell.length_a   1.000
_cell.length_b   1.000
_cell.length_c   1.000
_cell.angle_alpha   90.00
_cell.angle_beta   90.00
_cell.angle_gamma   90.00
#
_symmetry.space_group_name_H-M   'P 1'
#
loop_
_entity.id
_entity.type
_entity.pdbx_description
1 polymer ?
#
loop_
_entity_poly.entity_id
_entity_poly.type
_entity_poly.pdbx_seq_one_letter_code
_entity_poly.pdbx_strand_id
1 'polypeptide(L)'
;PVRLEGTVMVTGGTGGLGALVARHLHDQHGVRDLLLVSRRGLDAPGARELADELGARVAAVDVADRDALEALLAGEKLGAVVHAAGVLDDATTTALTDEQVDRVLDPKALAARHLHELAGDVPVFVLFSSISGVLGTAGQANYAAANTYLDALAAHRRAQGLSAVSLAWGLWDAGMGETLGDADLARWARSGVAPLDPRRGLALFDRALAGDRAMLVPAALEPSRVDGDVPAPMRGLVKRRTTTKAVSTLTETQALELVRTLAAAALGHADGNAVDAVKAFREQGFDSLAGVDLRNRLIAATGRKLPTTLVFDHPTPTALAAFLVAGNRKAETTTAARADEPIAIVGMACRFPGGVRSPEDLWRLVAEGRDAISGFPTNRGWDVEALYDPDPERLGTTYTRHGGFLHDADLFDAAFFGMSPREALATDPQQRLLLETAWEAFEDAGIDPASVRGSRTGVFTGVMYDDYASRLPETPDEVEGFLLAGNTSSVISGRLAYTYGLEGPAITVDTACSSSLVALHLAAQALRSGECDLALAGGVTVMAGPSTFVEFSRQRGLSADGRCKSFSASADGTGWSEGVGLLLVERLSEARRRGHRVLAVVRGSAVNSDGASNGLTAPNGPSQERVIRAALSAARLSTSDVDLVEAHGTGTTLGDPIEAQALLATYGQDRSEPLWLGSLKSNLGHAQAAAGVGGIIKVVQAMRHGVMPRTLHADEPSPHVDWTSGAVELLTEPREWTANRPRRAAVSSFGISGTNAHVVLEEVREQVEAERVTPDVVPWVLSAHDDTALRAQAEALHAHLAEHPDLRPADVGLTLARRPLLDRRAVVFGRAELLDLTSGEGSGRGKTAFLFTGQGSQRVGMGRELYAESSVFRQALDEICARLDPVLDRPLRTVLFAEPDSADSALLDQTAYTQAALFAVEVALFRFVEHHGVRPDFVFGHSVGEVAAAHVAGVLDLADACTLVAARGRAMQSAREDGAMAAIEATEDEVRETLAGVVAVAAVNAPRSTVVSGDESAVARLIELWSSRRRRTRRLPVSHAFHSPHMDGVLASFRAELDAVVFRAPEIPVVSDVTGDLATDAQLRSPDYWVRHIREAVRFVDGVRTLERLGVTEFVELGPDGVLTALANQSLTGEPGSAVPLLRSGRPELSTARAALAGLQVRGLPVTWDFGDARPVTLPTYRFQGRRFWLDAPRAARSAGALGLSDTGHPVLGAAVELAGGDTGVLTGRVSASG
;
A
#
# COMPACT_ATOMS: atom_id res chain seq x y z
N PRO A 1 7.18 15.18 -68.95
CA PRO A 1 7.79 13.91 -68.48
C PRO A 1 9.31 14.05 -68.63
N VAL A 2 10.07 13.78 -67.57
CA VAL A 2 11.53 13.76 -67.64
C VAL A 2 11.91 12.58 -68.53
N ARG A 3 12.68 12.81 -69.60
CA ARG A 3 13.08 11.73 -70.52
C ARG A 3 14.32 11.05 -69.94
N LEU A 4 14.15 9.81 -69.47
CA LEU A 4 15.23 9.01 -68.88
C LEU A 4 15.90 8.21 -70.01
N GLU A 5 17.00 8.72 -70.55
CA GLU A 5 17.79 8.04 -71.60
C GLU A 5 19.05 7.41 -70.98
N GLY A 6 19.27 6.11 -71.21
CA GLY A 6 20.35 5.33 -70.59
C GLY A 6 19.86 4.40 -69.48
N THR A 7 20.80 3.74 -68.80
CA THR A 7 20.47 2.77 -67.74
C THR A 7 19.96 3.48 -66.50
N VAL A 8 18.82 3.04 -65.95
CA VAL A 8 18.28 3.57 -64.69
C VAL A 8 18.59 2.60 -63.56
N MET A 9 19.46 3.03 -62.65
CA MET A 9 19.88 2.24 -61.49
C MET A 9 18.96 2.51 -60.30
N VAL A 10 18.41 1.45 -59.70
CA VAL A 10 17.62 1.53 -58.46
C VAL A 10 18.29 0.70 -57.38
N THR A 11 18.88 1.35 -56.37
CA THR A 11 19.51 0.65 -55.24
C THR A 11 18.47 0.35 -54.16
N GLY A 12 18.55 -0.80 -53.52
CA GLY A 12 17.42 -1.34 -52.77
C GLY A 12 16.26 -1.74 -53.70
N GLY A 13 16.52 -1.91 -55.00
CA GLY A 13 15.51 -2.07 -56.05
C GLY A 13 14.67 -3.35 -55.94
N THR A 14 15.11 -4.32 -55.14
CA THR A 14 14.35 -5.54 -54.82
C THR A 14 13.59 -5.46 -53.50
N GLY A 15 13.67 -4.35 -52.76
CA GLY A 15 12.98 -4.11 -51.49
C GLY A 15 11.74 -3.24 -51.66
N GLY A 16 10.84 -3.24 -50.67
CA GLY A 16 9.47 -2.68 -50.74
C GLY A 16 9.31 -1.41 -51.61
N LEU A 17 9.86 -0.27 -51.18
CA LEU A 17 9.73 0.99 -51.93
C LEU A 17 10.53 1.01 -53.25
N GLY A 18 11.72 0.38 -53.28
CA GLY A 18 12.54 0.32 -54.49
C GLY A 18 11.86 -0.46 -55.63
N ALA A 19 11.19 -1.56 -55.31
CA ALA A 19 10.42 -2.35 -56.26
C ALA A 19 9.20 -1.60 -56.80
N LEU A 20 8.48 -0.86 -55.93
CA LEU A 20 7.37 -0.01 -56.34
C LEU A 20 7.80 1.07 -57.32
N VAL A 21 8.95 1.71 -57.07
CA VAL A 21 9.51 2.73 -57.96
C VAL A 21 9.99 2.12 -59.27
N ALA A 22 10.63 0.95 -59.25
CA ALA A 22 11.06 0.25 -60.45
C ALA A 22 9.89 -0.08 -61.39
N ARG A 23 8.77 -0.60 -60.85
CA ARG A 23 7.52 -0.80 -61.60
C ARG A 23 6.97 0.50 -62.16
N HIS A 24 6.92 1.55 -61.35
CA HIS A 24 6.42 2.86 -61.78
C HIS A 24 7.25 3.46 -62.92
N LEU A 25 8.58 3.32 -62.86
CA LEU A 25 9.49 3.77 -63.91
C LEU A 25 9.29 2.96 -65.21
N HIS A 26 9.07 1.65 -65.10
CA HIS A 26 8.77 0.79 -66.26
C HIS A 26 7.42 1.13 -66.91
N ASP A 27 6.36 1.20 -66.10
CA ASP A 27 4.97 1.31 -66.57
C ASP A 27 4.61 2.73 -67.00
N GLN A 28 5.00 3.74 -66.22
CA GLN A 28 4.57 5.13 -66.44
C GLN A 28 5.61 5.98 -67.17
N HIS A 29 6.90 5.69 -66.99
CA HIS A 29 7.99 6.42 -67.67
C HIS A 29 8.59 5.65 -68.86
N GLY A 30 8.15 4.42 -69.10
CA GLY A 30 8.56 3.62 -70.24
C GLY A 30 10.03 3.16 -70.19
N VAL A 31 10.65 3.12 -69.01
CA VAL A 31 12.05 2.73 -68.83
C VAL A 31 12.20 1.23 -69.08
N ARG A 32 13.05 0.86 -70.04
CA ARG A 32 13.29 -0.55 -70.42
C ARG A 32 14.65 -1.08 -70.00
N ASP A 33 15.63 -0.21 -69.73
CA ASP A 33 16.95 -0.60 -69.23
C ASP A 33 17.06 -0.25 -67.74
N LEU A 34 16.61 -1.19 -66.90
CA LEU A 34 16.62 -1.08 -65.44
C LEU A 34 17.73 -1.95 -64.85
N LEU A 35 18.52 -1.37 -63.95
CA LEU A 35 19.51 -2.05 -63.14
C LEU A 35 19.08 -2.00 -61.66
N LEU A 36 18.54 -3.10 -61.14
CA LEU A 36 18.13 -3.23 -59.75
C LEU A 36 19.30 -3.77 -58.93
N VAL A 37 19.71 -3.01 -57.92
CA VAL A 37 20.89 -3.37 -57.11
C VAL A 37 20.47 -3.60 -55.67
N SER A 38 20.83 -4.75 -55.12
CA SER A 38 20.62 -5.07 -53.70
C SER A 38 21.66 -6.06 -53.22
N ARG A 39 21.91 -6.13 -51.90
CA ARG A 39 22.92 -7.04 -51.31
C ARG A 39 22.67 -8.52 -51.60
N ARG A 40 21.41 -8.92 -51.79
CA ARG A 40 21.02 -10.33 -52.04
C ARG A 40 20.75 -10.62 -53.53
N GLY A 41 20.73 -9.60 -54.39
CA GLY A 41 20.39 -9.75 -55.81
C GLY A 41 19.13 -10.58 -56.06
N LEU A 42 19.21 -11.58 -56.93
CA LEU A 42 18.10 -12.48 -57.26
C LEU A 42 17.67 -13.41 -56.11
N ASP A 43 18.45 -13.50 -55.03
CA ASP A 43 18.10 -14.29 -53.84
C ASP A 43 17.25 -13.49 -52.84
N ALA A 44 16.97 -12.21 -53.11
CA ALA A 44 15.98 -11.46 -52.35
C ALA A 44 14.54 -12.00 -52.62
N PRO A 45 13.67 -12.10 -51.60
CA PRO A 45 12.28 -12.52 -51.79
C PRO A 45 11.57 -11.68 -52.86
N GLY A 46 10.95 -12.34 -53.85
CA GLY A 46 10.23 -11.69 -54.95
C GLY A 46 11.11 -11.07 -56.05
N ALA A 47 12.45 -11.10 -55.94
CA ALA A 47 13.33 -10.42 -56.90
C ALA A 47 13.36 -11.07 -58.29
N ARG A 48 13.23 -12.39 -58.39
CA ARG A 48 13.15 -13.10 -59.68
C ARG A 48 11.88 -12.73 -60.45
N GLU A 49 10.74 -12.76 -59.76
CA GLU A 49 9.45 -12.37 -60.33
C GLU A 49 9.48 -10.92 -60.80
N LEU A 50 10.04 -10.01 -60.00
CA LEU A 50 10.21 -8.60 -60.36
C LEU A 50 11.15 -8.40 -61.56
N ALA A 51 12.25 -9.14 -61.63
CA ALA A 51 13.19 -9.06 -62.74
C ALA A 51 12.55 -9.52 -64.06
N ASP A 52 11.80 -10.63 -64.01
CA ASP A 52 11.07 -11.19 -65.15
C ASP A 52 9.93 -10.26 -65.59
N GLU A 53 9.19 -9.69 -64.63
CA GLU A 53 8.12 -8.71 -64.85
C GLU A 53 8.62 -7.48 -65.62
N LEU A 54 9.77 -6.93 -65.20
CA LEU A 54 10.30 -5.66 -65.71
C LEU A 54 11.30 -5.82 -66.86
N GLY A 55 11.77 -7.04 -67.13
CA GLY A 55 12.93 -7.29 -67.98
C GLY A 55 14.22 -6.64 -67.45
N ALA A 56 14.35 -6.51 -66.13
CA ALA A 56 15.41 -5.75 -65.47
C ALA A 56 16.66 -6.60 -65.18
N ARG A 57 17.84 -5.99 -65.23
CA ARG A 57 19.08 -6.59 -64.74
C ARG A 57 19.13 -6.47 -63.22
N VAL A 58 19.46 -7.55 -62.52
CA VAL A 58 19.59 -7.55 -61.06
C VAL A 58 21.04 -7.86 -60.67
N ALA A 59 21.65 -6.97 -59.89
CA ALA A 59 23.02 -7.13 -59.39
C ALA A 59 23.04 -7.32 -57.87
N ALA A 60 23.76 -8.36 -57.41
CA ALA A 60 24.02 -8.63 -56.01
C ALA A 60 25.23 -7.82 -55.54
N VAL A 61 25.04 -6.54 -55.23
CA VAL A 61 26.13 -5.62 -54.83
C VAL A 61 25.69 -4.81 -53.61
N ASP A 62 26.57 -4.75 -52.60
CA ASP A 62 26.44 -3.77 -51.53
C ASP A 62 26.98 -2.42 -52.01
N VAL A 63 26.13 -1.41 -52.06
CA VAL A 63 26.49 -0.07 -52.55
C VAL A 63 27.38 0.67 -51.56
N ALA A 64 27.43 0.22 -50.29
CA ALA A 64 28.40 0.70 -49.32
C ALA A 64 29.84 0.18 -49.61
N ASP A 65 30.01 -0.88 -50.40
CA ASP A 65 31.31 -1.32 -50.88
C ASP A 65 31.69 -0.53 -52.15
N ARG A 66 32.67 0.38 -52.00
CA ARG A 66 33.08 1.28 -53.07
C ARG A 66 33.65 0.54 -54.28
N ASP A 67 34.48 -0.48 -54.06
CA ASP A 67 35.19 -1.18 -55.14
C ASP A 67 34.22 -2.07 -55.92
N ALA A 68 33.28 -2.73 -55.22
CA ALA A 68 32.23 -3.50 -55.85
C ALA A 68 31.27 -2.60 -56.68
N LEU A 69 30.95 -1.41 -56.17
CA LEU A 69 30.15 -0.44 -56.90
C LEU A 69 30.88 0.12 -58.13
N GLU A 70 32.17 0.44 -58.01
CA GLU A 70 33.00 0.92 -59.12
C GLU A 70 33.09 -0.14 -60.23
N ALA A 71 33.27 -1.42 -59.87
CA ALA A 71 33.26 -2.53 -60.82
C ALA A 71 31.89 -2.72 -61.50
N LEU A 72 30.79 -2.54 -60.77
CA LEU A 72 29.43 -2.62 -61.34
C LEU A 72 29.15 -1.48 -62.34
N LEU A 73 29.67 -0.28 -62.07
CA LEU A 73 29.43 0.90 -62.89
C LEU A 73 30.40 1.03 -64.08
N ALA A 74 31.47 0.22 -64.11
CA ALA A 74 32.45 0.25 -65.18
C ALA A 74 31.82 -0.04 -66.56
N GLY A 75 31.74 0.99 -67.40
CA GLY A 75 31.17 0.89 -68.75
C GLY A 75 29.66 1.14 -68.84
N GLU A 76 28.98 1.38 -67.71
CA GLU A 76 27.55 1.74 -67.68
C GLU A 76 27.37 3.23 -68.01
N LYS A 77 26.38 3.56 -68.85
CA LYS A 77 25.98 4.95 -69.11
C LYS A 77 24.67 5.25 -68.38
N LEU A 78 24.79 5.70 -67.14
CA LEU A 78 23.64 5.96 -66.27
C LEU A 78 22.82 7.16 -66.74
N GLY A 79 21.53 6.93 -66.97
CA GLY A 79 20.53 7.97 -67.24
C GLY A 79 19.85 8.48 -65.97
N ALA A 80 19.75 7.62 -64.93
CA ALA A 80 19.24 8.00 -63.62
C ALA A 80 19.76 7.07 -62.51
N VAL A 81 19.85 7.63 -61.30
CA VAL A 81 20.09 6.90 -60.06
C VAL A 81 18.93 7.17 -59.09
N VAL A 82 18.31 6.11 -58.59
CA VAL A 82 17.34 6.16 -57.51
C VAL A 82 17.88 5.35 -56.33
N HIS A 83 18.26 6.05 -55.26
CA HIS A 83 18.80 5.43 -54.06
C HIS A 83 17.69 5.20 -53.03
N ALA A 84 17.16 3.97 -52.99
CA ALA A 84 16.09 3.55 -52.08
C ALA A 84 16.52 2.53 -51.01
N ALA A 85 17.83 2.35 -50.80
CA ALA A 85 18.34 1.41 -49.80
C ALA A 85 18.22 1.98 -48.37
N GLY A 86 17.96 1.11 -47.40
CA GLY A 86 17.85 1.47 -45.99
C GLY A 86 17.41 0.31 -45.11
N VAL A 87 17.74 0.41 -43.81
CA VAL A 87 17.31 -0.50 -42.73
C VAL A 87 17.05 0.33 -41.46
N LEU A 88 16.36 -0.27 -40.49
CA LEU A 88 16.12 0.29 -39.16
C LEU A 88 16.82 -0.58 -38.09
N ASP A 89 17.34 0.06 -37.04
CA ASP A 89 17.91 -0.58 -35.86
C ASP A 89 17.81 0.43 -34.70
N ASP A 90 16.61 0.49 -34.10
CA ASP A 90 16.20 1.57 -33.22
C ASP A 90 16.69 1.36 -31.78
N ALA A 91 17.30 2.39 -31.18
CA ALA A 91 17.66 2.43 -29.77
C ALA A 91 17.70 3.88 -29.25
N THR A 92 17.62 4.07 -27.94
CA THR A 92 17.81 5.40 -27.34
C THR A 92 19.26 5.87 -27.55
N THR A 93 19.49 7.18 -27.59
CA THR A 93 20.82 7.73 -27.85
C THR A 93 21.89 7.20 -26.89
N THR A 94 21.53 6.90 -25.64
CA THR A 94 22.44 6.36 -24.63
C THR A 94 22.67 4.84 -24.73
N ALA A 95 21.84 4.14 -25.51
CA ALA A 95 21.91 2.69 -25.69
C ALA A 95 22.35 2.26 -27.09
N LEU A 96 22.51 3.20 -28.03
CA LEU A 96 23.02 2.92 -29.38
C LEU A 96 24.47 2.42 -29.30
N THR A 97 24.73 1.26 -29.90
CA THR A 97 26.10 0.75 -30.11
C THR A 97 26.67 1.21 -31.45
N ASP A 98 27.99 1.18 -31.59
CA ASP A 98 28.68 1.53 -32.84
C ASP A 98 28.17 0.65 -34.01
N GLU A 99 27.93 -0.65 -33.77
CA GLU A 99 27.43 -1.57 -34.81
C GLU A 99 26.02 -1.22 -35.28
N GLN A 100 25.15 -0.72 -34.39
CA GLN A 100 23.80 -0.29 -34.74
C GLN A 100 23.80 1.03 -35.52
N VAL A 101 24.80 1.88 -35.27
CA VAL A 101 25.02 3.12 -36.04
C VAL A 101 25.46 2.75 -37.45
N ASP A 102 26.54 1.97 -37.59
CA ASP A 102 27.10 1.58 -38.90
C ASP A 102 26.07 0.86 -39.78
N ARG A 103 25.34 -0.10 -39.19
CA ARG A 103 24.31 -0.86 -39.92
C ARG A 103 23.24 0.02 -40.58
N VAL A 104 22.89 1.15 -39.97
CA VAL A 104 21.88 2.08 -40.47
C VAL A 104 22.48 3.14 -41.39
N LEU A 105 23.68 3.64 -41.09
CA LEU A 105 24.35 4.67 -41.88
C LEU A 105 24.91 4.11 -43.20
N ASP A 106 25.48 2.90 -43.20
CA ASP A 106 26.14 2.32 -44.36
C ASP A 106 25.26 2.24 -45.62
N PRO A 107 24.07 1.60 -45.58
CA PRO A 107 23.23 1.47 -46.77
C PRO A 107 22.57 2.77 -47.22
N LYS A 108 22.66 3.86 -46.43
CA LYS A 108 22.12 5.19 -46.75
C LYS A 108 23.21 6.20 -47.02
N ALA A 109 23.87 6.67 -45.96
CA ALA A 109 24.83 7.76 -46.04
C ALA A 109 26.10 7.38 -46.82
N LEU A 110 26.74 6.25 -46.45
CA LEU A 110 27.97 5.82 -47.11
C LEU A 110 27.72 5.41 -48.56
N ALA A 111 26.68 4.61 -48.81
CA ALA A 111 26.25 4.22 -50.14
C ALA A 111 25.93 5.43 -51.05
N ALA A 112 25.20 6.44 -50.55
CA ALA A 112 24.91 7.64 -51.32
C ALA A 112 26.16 8.47 -51.64
N ARG A 113 27.14 8.51 -50.71
CA ARG A 113 28.44 9.14 -50.98
C ARG A 113 29.17 8.45 -52.14
N HIS A 114 29.25 7.12 -52.12
CA HIS A 114 29.91 6.38 -53.21
C HIS A 114 29.18 6.55 -54.54
N LEU A 115 27.85 6.53 -54.55
CA LEU A 115 27.06 6.86 -55.74
C LEU A 115 27.33 8.28 -56.24
N HIS A 116 27.50 9.26 -55.33
CA HIS A 116 27.82 10.62 -55.72
C HIS A 116 29.18 10.71 -56.44
N GLU A 117 30.19 10.00 -55.92
CA GLU A 117 31.55 10.00 -56.45
C GLU A 117 31.68 9.22 -57.77
N LEU A 118 30.95 8.10 -57.90
CA LEU A 118 31.14 7.14 -59.00
C LEU A 118 30.13 7.27 -60.14
N ALA A 119 28.92 7.79 -59.91
CA ALA A 119 27.88 7.85 -60.94
C ALA A 119 28.11 8.93 -62.02
N GLY A 120 29.00 9.90 -61.76
CA GLY A 120 29.26 11.03 -62.67
C GLY A 120 28.10 12.05 -62.75
N ASP A 121 28.05 12.78 -63.88
CA ASP A 121 27.00 13.76 -64.18
C ASP A 121 25.72 13.07 -64.70
N VAL A 122 25.02 12.41 -63.77
CA VAL A 122 23.74 11.76 -64.07
C VAL A 122 22.61 12.81 -64.10
N PRO A 123 21.79 12.85 -65.16
CA PRO A 123 20.70 13.83 -65.29
C PRO A 123 19.64 13.77 -64.18
N VAL A 124 19.42 12.59 -63.59
CA VAL A 124 18.44 12.39 -62.51
C VAL A 124 19.08 11.60 -61.37
N PHE A 125 19.12 12.19 -60.18
CA PHE A 125 19.69 11.56 -58.99
C PHE A 125 18.74 11.75 -57.80
N VAL A 126 18.06 10.69 -57.38
CA VAL A 126 17.02 10.74 -56.35
C VAL A 126 17.49 9.99 -55.11
N LEU A 127 17.41 10.63 -53.95
CA LEU A 127 17.73 10.04 -52.65
C LEU A 127 16.45 9.86 -51.83
N PHE A 128 16.19 8.63 -51.36
CA PHE A 128 15.06 8.34 -50.47
C PHE A 128 15.49 8.59 -49.02
N SER A 129 15.16 9.78 -48.54
CA SER A 129 15.31 10.21 -47.15
C SER A 129 14.03 9.91 -46.34
N SER A 130 13.98 10.34 -45.08
CA SER A 130 12.84 10.17 -44.17
C SER A 130 12.52 11.48 -43.46
N ILE A 131 11.23 11.74 -43.23
CA ILE A 131 10.75 12.84 -42.40
C ILE A 131 11.31 12.79 -40.96
N SER A 132 11.78 11.63 -40.50
CA SER A 132 12.48 11.48 -39.21
C SER A 132 13.73 12.37 -39.09
N GLY A 133 14.41 12.69 -40.21
CA GLY A 133 15.54 13.63 -40.24
C GLY A 133 15.11 15.11 -40.09
N VAL A 134 13.81 15.40 -40.20
CA VAL A 134 13.23 16.75 -40.11
C VAL A 134 12.49 16.97 -38.80
N LEU A 135 11.63 16.01 -38.41
CA LEU A 135 10.79 16.12 -37.21
C LEU A 135 11.41 15.43 -35.99
N GLY A 136 12.38 14.54 -36.19
CA GLY A 136 12.85 13.61 -35.17
C GLY A 136 11.87 12.44 -34.97
N THR A 137 12.38 11.30 -34.52
CA THR A 137 11.55 10.16 -34.09
C THR A 137 12.22 9.48 -32.90
N ALA A 138 11.47 9.25 -31.83
CA ALA A 138 12.02 8.69 -30.60
C ALA A 138 12.59 7.28 -30.86
N GLY A 139 13.83 7.05 -30.43
CA GLY A 139 14.57 5.79 -30.65
C GLY A 139 15.26 5.67 -32.01
N GLN A 140 15.16 6.67 -32.90
CA GLN A 140 15.69 6.58 -34.27
C GLN A 140 16.83 7.58 -34.55
N ALA A 141 17.72 7.81 -33.58
CA ALA A 141 18.76 8.85 -33.71
C ALA A 141 19.77 8.56 -34.84
N ASN A 142 20.22 7.31 -34.96
CA ASN A 142 21.04 6.81 -36.07
C ASN A 142 20.34 6.96 -37.44
N TYR A 143 19.06 6.57 -37.53
CA TYR A 143 18.27 6.66 -38.76
C TYR A 143 18.00 8.12 -39.17
N ALA A 144 17.67 8.99 -38.22
CA ALA A 144 17.50 10.41 -38.48
C ALA A 144 18.80 11.02 -39.04
N ALA A 145 19.96 10.73 -38.42
CA ALA A 145 21.26 11.20 -38.89
C ALA A 145 21.58 10.73 -40.32
N ALA A 146 21.36 9.45 -40.63
CA ALA A 146 21.60 8.90 -41.97
C ALA A 146 20.76 9.59 -43.05
N ASN A 147 19.48 9.89 -42.77
CA ASN A 147 18.59 10.56 -43.70
C ASN A 147 18.89 12.07 -43.85
N THR A 148 19.25 12.75 -42.75
CA THR A 148 19.73 14.14 -42.82
C THR A 148 21.00 14.27 -43.67
N TYR A 149 21.88 13.26 -43.67
CA TYR A 149 23.04 13.22 -44.57
C TYR A 149 22.62 13.19 -46.05
N LEU A 150 21.61 12.38 -46.41
CA LEU A 150 21.08 12.33 -47.78
C LEU A 150 20.52 13.69 -48.22
N ASP A 151 19.80 14.36 -47.33
CA ASP A 151 19.25 15.70 -47.58
C ASP A 151 20.36 16.72 -47.85
N ALA A 152 21.42 16.69 -47.04
CA ALA A 152 22.59 17.54 -47.20
C ALA A 152 23.37 17.21 -48.49
N LEU A 153 23.50 15.92 -48.85
CA LEU A 153 24.18 15.48 -50.07
C LEU A 153 23.45 15.96 -51.33
N ALA A 154 22.12 15.94 -51.35
CA ALA A 154 21.36 16.48 -52.48
C ALA A 154 21.59 17.99 -52.65
N ALA A 155 21.62 18.76 -51.55
CA ALA A 155 21.97 20.18 -51.58
C ALA A 155 23.41 20.40 -52.06
N HIS A 156 24.35 19.56 -51.60
CA HIS A 156 25.76 19.61 -52.00
C HIS A 156 25.95 19.36 -53.50
N ARG A 157 25.33 18.30 -54.05
CA ARG A 157 25.38 18.00 -55.50
C ARG A 157 24.86 19.16 -56.34
N ARG A 158 23.73 19.76 -55.96
CA ARG A 158 23.19 20.92 -56.69
C ARG A 158 24.08 22.15 -56.61
N ALA A 159 24.76 22.38 -55.49
CA ALA A 159 25.74 23.46 -55.38
C ALA A 159 26.94 23.27 -56.34
N GLN A 160 27.25 22.03 -56.73
CA GLN A 160 28.25 21.70 -57.75
C GLN A 160 27.70 21.73 -59.19
N GLY A 161 26.44 22.11 -59.38
CA GLY A 161 25.78 22.10 -60.70
C GLY A 161 25.27 20.72 -61.14
N LEU A 162 25.38 19.69 -60.30
CA LEU A 162 24.89 18.35 -60.59
C LEU A 162 23.41 18.19 -60.20
N SER A 163 22.69 17.33 -60.90
CA SER A 163 21.30 16.99 -60.55
C SER A 163 21.23 16.18 -59.25
N ALA A 164 20.32 16.58 -58.35
CA ALA A 164 19.92 15.79 -57.18
C ALA A 164 18.60 16.27 -56.56
N VAL A 165 17.82 15.34 -56.03
CA VAL A 165 16.68 15.63 -55.13
C VAL A 165 16.62 14.59 -54.02
N SER A 166 16.56 15.05 -52.77
CA SER A 166 16.26 14.21 -51.61
C SER A 166 14.78 14.30 -51.25
N LEU A 167 14.16 13.15 -51.00
CA LEU A 167 12.76 13.02 -50.66
C LEU A 167 12.64 12.52 -49.23
N ALA A 168 12.42 13.42 -48.28
CA ALA A 168 12.20 13.09 -46.88
C ALA A 168 10.77 12.57 -46.68
N TRP A 169 10.58 11.28 -47.00
CA TRP A 169 9.26 10.65 -47.04
C TRP A 169 8.58 10.63 -45.67
N GLY A 170 7.27 10.91 -45.67
CA GLY A 170 6.38 10.53 -44.58
C GLY A 170 6.22 9.01 -44.47
N LEU A 171 5.40 8.56 -43.53
CA LEU A 171 5.11 7.14 -43.36
C LEU A 171 4.38 6.60 -44.60
N TRP A 172 4.87 5.51 -45.19
CA TRP A 172 4.15 4.73 -46.21
C TRP A 172 3.44 3.55 -45.55
N ASP A 173 2.29 3.13 -46.07
CA ASP A 173 1.63 1.87 -45.69
C ASP A 173 2.21 0.64 -46.43
N ALA A 174 3.36 0.83 -47.10
CA ALA A 174 4.11 -0.19 -47.83
C ALA A 174 5.59 -0.22 -47.39
N GLY A 175 6.27 -1.35 -47.62
CA GLY A 175 7.69 -1.49 -47.30
C GLY A 175 7.95 -1.53 -45.78
N MET A 176 8.85 -0.68 -45.26
CA MET A 176 9.16 -0.66 -43.81
C MET A 176 7.99 -0.25 -42.92
N GLY A 177 6.92 0.33 -43.48
CA GLY A 177 5.71 0.69 -42.74
C GLY A 177 4.73 -0.48 -42.52
N GLU A 178 4.85 -1.58 -43.27
CA GLU A 178 3.97 -2.76 -43.15
C GLU A 178 4.20 -3.53 -41.85
N THR A 179 5.37 -3.35 -41.21
CA THR A 179 5.77 -4.05 -39.99
C THR A 179 5.41 -3.31 -38.70
N LEU A 180 4.70 -2.17 -38.79
CA LEU A 180 4.33 -1.35 -37.63
C LEU A 180 3.08 -1.90 -36.94
N GLY A 181 3.10 -1.96 -35.60
CA GLY A 181 1.92 -2.30 -34.79
C GLY A 181 1.00 -1.10 -34.52
N ASP A 182 -0.19 -1.36 -33.97
CA ASP A 182 -1.22 -0.35 -33.70
C ASP A 182 -0.71 0.82 -32.83
N ALA A 183 0.18 0.54 -31.87
CA ALA A 183 0.78 1.55 -31.01
C ALA A 183 1.69 2.53 -31.75
N ASP A 184 2.43 2.05 -32.77
CA ASP A 184 3.32 2.87 -33.58
C ASP A 184 2.54 3.71 -34.59
N LEU A 185 1.50 3.13 -35.20
CA LEU A 185 0.56 3.87 -36.05
C LEU A 185 -0.15 4.98 -35.27
N ALA A 186 -0.58 4.71 -34.03
CA ALA A 186 -1.17 5.73 -33.16
C ALA A 186 -0.17 6.84 -32.80
N ARG A 187 1.12 6.51 -32.66
CA ARG A 187 2.19 7.49 -32.40
C ARG A 187 2.39 8.44 -33.58
N TRP A 188 2.46 7.91 -34.80
CA TRP A 188 2.54 8.71 -36.02
C TRP A 188 1.28 9.59 -36.21
N ALA A 189 0.09 9.05 -35.95
CA ALA A 189 -1.16 9.82 -36.01
C ALA A 189 -1.18 11.00 -35.02
N ARG A 190 -0.69 10.81 -33.78
CA ARG A 190 -0.55 11.89 -32.78
C ARG A 190 0.51 12.93 -33.16
N SER A 191 1.50 12.57 -33.97
CA SER A 191 2.48 13.51 -34.53
C SER A 191 1.94 14.29 -35.74
N GLY A 192 0.70 14.03 -36.15
CA GLY A 192 0.05 14.68 -37.30
C GLY A 192 0.55 14.20 -38.65
N VAL A 193 1.15 12.99 -38.73
CA VAL A 193 1.59 12.36 -39.98
C VAL A 193 0.73 11.13 -40.24
N ALA A 194 0.04 11.09 -41.38
CA ALA A 194 -0.77 9.96 -41.80
C ALA A 194 -0.02 9.06 -42.78
N PRO A 195 -0.31 7.74 -42.81
CA PRO A 195 0.26 6.83 -43.81
C PRO A 195 -0.10 7.25 -45.25
N LEU A 196 0.88 7.17 -46.15
CA LEU A 196 0.74 7.35 -47.59
C LEU A 196 0.53 6.00 -48.27
N ASP A 197 -0.55 5.88 -49.04
CA ASP A 197 -0.74 4.75 -49.94
C ASP A 197 0.22 4.81 -51.15
N PRO A 198 0.56 3.67 -51.79
CA PRO A 198 1.60 3.63 -52.82
C PRO A 198 1.27 4.49 -54.04
N ARG A 199 -0.02 4.62 -54.40
CA ARG A 199 -0.43 5.44 -55.55
C ARG A 199 -0.17 6.91 -55.28
N ARG A 200 -0.53 7.41 -54.09
CA ARG A 200 -0.23 8.79 -53.68
C ARG A 200 1.26 9.04 -53.57
N GLY A 201 2.01 8.10 -53.00
CA GLY A 201 3.46 8.20 -52.87
C GLY A 201 4.17 8.31 -54.24
N LEU A 202 3.81 7.46 -55.20
CA LEU A 202 4.38 7.50 -56.56
C LEU A 202 3.98 8.77 -57.35
N ALA A 203 2.76 9.28 -57.15
CA ALA A 203 2.36 10.57 -57.72
C ALA A 203 3.16 11.76 -57.15
N LEU A 204 3.56 11.71 -55.87
CA LEU A 204 4.45 12.68 -55.26
C LEU A 204 5.89 12.55 -55.77
N PHE A 205 6.35 11.32 -56.03
CA PHE A 205 7.64 11.06 -56.66
C PHE A 205 7.74 11.72 -58.05
N ASP A 206 6.71 11.55 -58.91
CA ASP A 206 6.68 12.20 -60.23
C ASP A 206 6.71 13.73 -60.15
N ARG A 207 5.98 14.30 -59.19
CA ARG A 207 5.99 15.74 -58.94
C ARG A 207 7.36 16.22 -58.49
N ALA A 208 8.05 15.45 -57.67
CA ALA A 208 9.38 15.80 -57.19
C ALA A 208 10.43 15.81 -58.31
N LEU A 209 10.33 14.90 -59.28
CA LEU A 209 11.22 14.88 -60.44
C LEU A 209 11.12 16.12 -61.33
N ALA A 210 9.97 16.81 -61.32
CA ALA A 210 9.75 18.05 -62.05
C ALA A 210 10.13 19.32 -61.26
N GLY A 211 10.54 19.17 -59.99
CA GLY A 211 10.83 20.28 -59.08
C GLY A 211 12.26 20.83 -59.18
N ASP A 212 12.46 22.04 -58.66
CA ASP A 212 13.74 22.75 -58.64
C ASP A 212 14.44 22.76 -57.26
N ARG A 213 13.84 22.10 -56.26
CA ARG A 213 14.35 22.04 -54.88
C ARG A 213 15.28 20.84 -54.67
N ALA A 214 16.31 21.04 -53.84
CA ALA A 214 17.25 19.99 -53.45
C ALA A 214 16.65 18.97 -52.48
N MET A 215 15.69 19.39 -51.67
CA MET A 215 15.03 18.58 -50.65
C MET A 215 13.53 18.90 -50.64
N LEU A 216 12.71 17.85 -50.62
CA LEU A 216 11.26 17.92 -50.49
C LEU A 216 10.81 16.98 -49.38
N VAL A 217 9.71 17.33 -48.70
CA VAL A 217 9.07 16.48 -47.66
C VAL A 217 7.73 15.98 -48.19
N PRO A 218 7.69 14.87 -48.94
CA PRO A 218 6.45 14.25 -49.38
C PRO A 218 5.80 13.46 -48.23
N ALA A 219 4.82 14.05 -47.55
CA ALA A 219 4.08 13.46 -46.44
C ALA A 219 2.60 13.86 -46.45
N ALA A 220 1.72 12.99 -45.96
CA ALA A 220 0.35 13.35 -45.63
C ALA A 220 0.31 13.91 -44.20
N LEU A 221 -0.02 15.19 -44.07
CA LEU A 221 -0.06 15.87 -42.77
C LEU A 221 -1.51 16.14 -42.34
N GLU A 222 -1.80 15.87 -41.07
CA GLU A 222 -3.06 16.18 -40.39
C GLU A 222 -2.81 17.07 -39.16
N PRO A 223 -2.53 18.37 -39.35
CA PRO A 223 -2.11 19.26 -38.26
C PRO A 223 -3.10 19.38 -37.11
N SER A 224 -4.39 19.10 -37.35
CA SER A 224 -5.45 19.10 -36.34
C SER A 224 -5.35 17.95 -35.33
N ARG A 225 -4.54 16.92 -35.61
CA ARG A 225 -4.33 15.76 -34.74
C ARG A 225 -3.06 15.83 -33.89
N VAL A 226 -2.27 16.90 -34.04
CA VAL A 226 -1.06 17.11 -33.24
C VAL A 226 -1.48 17.42 -31.80
N ASP A 227 -1.15 16.52 -30.88
CA ASP A 227 -1.36 16.68 -29.44
C ASP A 227 -0.01 16.91 -28.73
N GLY A 228 0.04 17.80 -27.74
CA GLY A 228 1.27 18.17 -27.04
C GLY A 228 2.19 19.19 -27.75
N ASP A 229 3.51 19.03 -27.61
CA ASP A 229 4.52 19.96 -28.13
C ASP A 229 4.64 19.85 -29.65
N VAL A 230 4.28 20.92 -30.37
CA VAL A 230 4.35 20.98 -31.83
C VAL A 230 5.82 21.15 -32.29
N PRO A 231 6.36 20.22 -33.11
CA PRO A 231 7.70 20.34 -33.67
C PRO A 231 7.88 21.67 -34.41
N ALA A 232 9.05 22.29 -34.31
CA ALA A 232 9.30 23.63 -34.87
C ALA A 232 8.89 23.77 -36.36
N PRO A 233 9.15 22.80 -37.25
CA PRO A 233 8.71 22.88 -38.65
C PRO A 233 7.18 22.89 -38.86
N MET A 234 6.40 22.39 -37.88
CA MET A 234 4.93 22.28 -37.96
C MET A 234 4.17 23.40 -37.23
N ARG A 235 4.85 24.28 -36.50
CA ARG A 235 4.20 25.35 -35.70
C ARG A 235 3.37 26.32 -36.54
N GLY A 236 3.72 26.53 -37.81
CA GLY A 236 2.93 27.35 -38.74
C GLY A 236 1.69 26.66 -39.30
N LEU A 237 1.54 25.34 -39.10
CA LEU A 237 0.46 24.51 -39.65
C LEU A 237 -0.63 24.16 -38.62
N VAL A 238 -0.34 24.26 -37.32
CA VAL A 238 -1.26 23.90 -36.22
C VAL A 238 -1.96 25.15 -35.66
N LYS A 239 -3.30 25.19 -35.69
CA LYS A 239 -4.10 26.22 -35.00
C LYS A 239 -4.35 25.80 -33.54
N ARG A 240 -3.65 26.41 -32.57
CA ARG A 240 -3.79 26.08 -31.14
C ARG A 240 -5.16 26.51 -30.59
N ARG A 241 -5.92 25.57 -30.04
CA ARG A 241 -7.04 25.82 -29.14
C ARG A 241 -6.53 25.64 -27.71
N THR A 242 -6.26 26.74 -27.01
CA THR A 242 -5.85 26.70 -25.60
C THR A 242 -7.08 26.54 -24.72
N THR A 243 -7.34 25.31 -24.28
CA THR A 243 -8.27 25.04 -23.18
C THR A 243 -7.67 24.02 -22.24
N THR A 244 -6.99 24.49 -21.19
CA THR A 244 -6.93 23.78 -19.91
C THR A 244 -6.72 24.81 -18.80
N LYS A 245 -7.74 24.97 -17.95
CA LYS A 245 -7.60 25.61 -16.64
C LYS A 245 -6.70 24.69 -15.82
N ALA A 246 -5.54 25.17 -15.39
CA ALA A 246 -4.73 24.49 -14.40
C ALA A 246 -5.52 24.37 -13.10
N VAL A 247 -5.63 23.16 -12.56
CA VAL A 247 -6.23 22.93 -11.23
C VAL A 247 -5.19 23.40 -10.21
N SER A 248 -5.34 24.62 -9.70
CA SER A 248 -4.31 25.26 -8.86
C SER A 248 -4.20 24.68 -7.45
N THR A 249 -5.18 23.88 -7.02
CA THR A 249 -5.23 23.24 -5.70
C THR A 249 -5.98 21.92 -5.80
N LEU A 250 -5.28 20.81 -5.64
CA LEU A 250 -5.84 19.46 -5.53
C LEU A 250 -6.00 19.11 -4.05
N THR A 251 -7.11 18.49 -3.67
CA THR A 251 -7.20 17.73 -2.41
C THR A 251 -6.39 16.42 -2.54
N GLU A 252 -6.08 15.75 -1.43
CA GLU A 252 -5.38 14.44 -1.46
C GLU A 252 -6.13 13.40 -2.29
N THR A 253 -7.46 13.33 -2.14
CA THR A 253 -8.30 12.42 -2.93
C THR A 253 -8.22 12.72 -4.42
N GLN A 254 -8.30 14.00 -4.80
CA GLN A 254 -8.20 14.42 -6.20
C GLN A 254 -6.81 14.17 -6.78
N ALA A 255 -5.76 14.37 -5.99
CA ALA A 255 -4.39 14.09 -6.39
C ALA A 255 -4.16 12.58 -6.57
N LEU A 256 -4.70 11.75 -5.68
CA LEU A 256 -4.60 10.29 -5.79
C LEU A 256 -5.34 9.74 -7.00
N GLU A 257 -6.58 10.18 -7.22
CA GLU A 257 -7.37 9.78 -8.39
C GLU A 257 -6.64 10.20 -9.69
N LEU A 258 -6.13 11.44 -9.74
CA LEU A 258 -5.32 11.92 -10.86
C LEU A 258 -4.08 11.05 -11.10
N VAL A 259 -3.30 10.75 -10.05
CA VAL A 259 -2.10 9.92 -10.16
C VAL A 259 -2.45 8.52 -10.65
N ARG A 260 -3.49 7.88 -10.09
CA ARG A 260 -3.92 6.53 -10.49
C ARG A 260 -4.41 6.49 -11.93
N THR A 261 -5.23 7.45 -12.37
CA THR A 261 -5.70 7.55 -13.75
C THR A 261 -4.53 7.74 -14.72
N LEU A 262 -3.61 8.65 -14.42
CA LEU A 262 -2.46 8.89 -15.29
C LEU A 262 -1.46 7.73 -15.28
N ALA A 263 -1.33 7.02 -14.15
CA ALA A 263 -0.49 5.84 -14.03
C ALA A 263 -1.05 4.67 -14.84
N ALA A 264 -2.36 4.42 -14.74
CA ALA A 264 -3.06 3.43 -15.56
C ALA A 264 -2.86 3.72 -17.05
N ALA A 265 -3.01 4.98 -17.45
CA ALA A 265 -2.82 5.39 -18.84
C ALA A 265 -1.36 5.28 -19.32
N ALA A 266 -0.37 5.38 -18.43
CA ALA A 266 1.04 5.16 -18.74
C ALA A 266 1.35 3.66 -18.93
N LEU A 267 0.63 2.78 -18.23
CA LEU A 267 0.72 1.32 -18.35
C LEU A 267 -0.19 0.72 -19.44
N GLY A 268 -1.01 1.53 -20.11
CA GLY A 268 -1.94 1.07 -21.15
C GLY A 268 -3.24 0.47 -20.60
N HIS A 269 -3.56 0.68 -19.33
CA HIS A 269 -4.84 0.32 -18.74
C HIS A 269 -5.90 1.40 -19.01
N ALA A 270 -7.15 0.97 -19.24
CA ALA A 270 -8.28 1.88 -19.49
C ALA A 270 -8.88 2.50 -18.22
N ASP A 271 -8.63 1.90 -17.05
CA ASP A 271 -9.19 2.30 -15.76
C ASP A 271 -8.08 2.54 -14.71
N GLY A 272 -8.20 3.65 -13.96
CA GLY A 272 -7.33 4.00 -12.84
C GLY A 272 -7.40 3.02 -11.67
N ASN A 273 -8.49 2.27 -11.53
CA ASN A 273 -8.63 1.26 -10.48
C ASN A 273 -7.70 0.05 -10.67
N ALA A 274 -7.20 -0.16 -11.89
CA ALA A 274 -6.21 -1.21 -12.18
C ALA A 274 -4.85 -0.96 -11.52
N VAL A 275 -4.58 0.28 -11.10
CA VAL A 275 -3.37 0.66 -10.36
C VAL A 275 -3.72 0.73 -8.87
N ASP A 276 -3.08 -0.09 -8.07
CA ASP A 276 -3.15 -0.11 -6.61
C ASP A 276 -2.54 1.17 -6.03
N ALA A 277 -3.25 1.81 -5.10
CA ALA A 277 -2.87 3.10 -4.54
C ALA A 277 -1.59 3.03 -3.66
N VAL A 278 -1.33 1.88 -3.06
CA VAL A 278 -0.33 1.71 -2.00
C VAL A 278 0.87 0.88 -2.46
N LYS A 279 0.71 0.00 -3.45
CA LYS A 279 1.83 -0.77 -4.01
C LYS A 279 2.84 0.12 -4.74
N ALA A 280 4.11 -0.30 -4.70
CA ALA A 280 5.16 0.41 -5.42
C ALA A 280 4.91 0.34 -6.93
N PHE A 281 5.15 1.44 -7.65
CA PHE A 281 4.99 1.52 -9.10
C PHE A 281 5.74 0.39 -9.84
N ARG A 282 6.92 0.01 -9.35
CA ARG A 282 7.73 -1.09 -9.92
C ARG A 282 7.03 -2.44 -9.86
N GLU A 283 6.33 -2.74 -8.75
CA GLU A 283 5.56 -3.98 -8.59
C GLU A 283 4.32 -4.01 -9.50
N GLN A 284 3.90 -2.84 -9.95
CA GLN A 284 2.76 -2.64 -10.84
C GLN A 284 3.18 -2.52 -12.32
N GLY A 285 4.44 -2.82 -12.66
CA GLY A 285 4.92 -2.86 -14.04
C GLY A 285 5.54 -1.56 -14.57
N PHE A 286 5.81 -0.57 -13.70
CA PHE A 286 6.54 0.62 -14.13
C PHE A 286 8.02 0.33 -14.38
N ASP A 287 8.49 0.71 -15.57
CA ASP A 287 9.89 0.86 -15.92
C ASP A 287 10.29 2.34 -15.97
N SER A 288 11.54 2.62 -16.38
CA SER A 288 12.04 4.01 -16.49
C SER A 288 11.29 4.84 -17.54
N LEU A 289 10.70 4.22 -18.57
CA LEU A 289 9.94 4.91 -19.62
C LEU A 289 8.53 5.25 -19.15
N ALA A 290 7.83 4.30 -18.52
CA ALA A 290 6.53 4.50 -17.89
C ALA A 290 6.59 5.57 -16.80
N GLY A 291 7.68 5.60 -16.01
CA GLY A 291 7.89 6.63 -15.00
C GLY A 291 8.05 8.04 -15.59
N VAL A 292 8.74 8.17 -16.73
CA VAL A 292 8.88 9.44 -17.45
C VAL A 292 7.55 9.88 -18.09
N ASP A 293 6.78 8.94 -18.65
CA ASP A 293 5.46 9.21 -19.21
C ASP A 293 4.48 9.72 -18.14
N LEU A 294 4.40 9.03 -16.99
CA LEU A 294 3.60 9.46 -15.85
C LEU A 294 3.99 10.87 -15.38
N ARG A 295 5.29 11.16 -15.24
CA ARG A 295 5.78 12.50 -14.90
C ARG A 295 5.31 13.55 -15.90
N ASN A 296 5.46 13.30 -17.19
CA ASN A 296 5.08 14.26 -18.24
C ASN A 296 3.57 14.52 -18.25
N ARG A 297 2.76 13.47 -18.05
CA ARG A 297 1.31 13.58 -17.90
C ARG A 297 0.91 14.39 -16.66
N LEU A 298 1.59 14.18 -15.53
CA LEU A 298 1.38 14.96 -14.32
C LEU A 298 1.76 16.43 -14.49
N ILE A 299 2.86 16.73 -15.20
CA ILE A 299 3.24 18.10 -15.57
C ILE A 299 2.13 18.74 -16.42
N ALA A 300 1.61 18.03 -17.42
CA ALA A 300 0.54 18.53 -18.29
C ALA A 300 -0.77 18.79 -17.53
N ALA A 301 -1.15 17.88 -16.62
CA ALA A 301 -2.39 17.98 -15.85
C ALA A 301 -2.33 19.05 -14.75
N THR A 302 -1.18 19.18 -14.07
CA THR A 302 -1.03 20.07 -12.89
C THR A 302 -0.40 21.42 -13.22
N GLY A 303 0.28 21.55 -14.37
CA GLY A 303 1.07 22.73 -14.72
C GLY A 303 2.32 22.94 -13.85
N ARG A 304 2.68 21.97 -12.99
CA ARG A 304 3.84 22.05 -12.08
C ARG A 304 5.11 21.52 -12.72
N LYS A 305 6.26 22.07 -12.33
CA LYS A 305 7.57 21.47 -12.64
C LYS A 305 7.81 20.31 -11.69
N LEU A 306 7.96 19.11 -12.22
CA LEU A 306 8.20 17.89 -11.44
C LEU A 306 9.57 17.30 -11.80
N PRO A 307 10.38 16.85 -10.81
CA PRO A 307 11.71 16.30 -11.05
C PRO A 307 11.66 14.99 -11.85
N THR A 308 12.77 14.64 -12.51
CA THR A 308 12.85 13.40 -13.29
C THR A 308 12.87 12.14 -12.43
N THR A 309 13.21 12.27 -11.16
CA THR A 309 13.26 11.22 -10.13
C THR A 309 11.92 11.00 -9.42
N LEU A 310 10.87 11.76 -9.77
CA LEU A 310 9.58 11.81 -9.06
C LEU A 310 8.99 10.44 -8.68
N VAL A 311 9.00 9.48 -9.61
CA VAL A 311 8.44 8.12 -9.40
C VAL A 311 9.33 7.25 -8.51
N PHE A 312 10.61 7.60 -8.38
CA PHE A 312 11.55 6.92 -7.48
C PHE A 312 11.53 7.56 -6.08
N ASP A 313 11.46 8.89 -6.01
CA ASP A 313 11.37 9.65 -4.75
C ASP A 313 10.02 9.44 -4.06
N HIS A 314 8.97 9.18 -4.85
CA HIS A 314 7.61 8.89 -4.38
C HIS A 314 7.10 7.59 -5.02
N PRO A 315 7.48 6.42 -4.47
CA PRO A 315 7.38 5.14 -5.15
C PRO A 315 5.97 4.57 -5.26
N THR A 316 4.95 5.20 -4.67
CA THR A 316 3.56 4.74 -4.68
C THR A 316 2.63 5.87 -5.13
N PRO A 317 1.44 5.55 -5.71
CA PRO A 317 0.46 6.58 -6.06
C PRO A 317 0.06 7.49 -4.90
N THR A 318 -0.12 6.94 -3.68
CA THR A 318 -0.43 7.72 -2.48
C THR A 318 0.70 8.67 -2.09
N ALA A 319 1.95 8.22 -2.08
CA ALA A 319 3.10 9.09 -1.76
C ALA A 319 3.24 10.22 -2.79
N LEU A 320 3.04 9.89 -4.07
CA LEU A 320 3.10 10.87 -5.15
C LEU A 320 1.95 11.88 -5.08
N ALA A 321 0.74 11.43 -4.73
CA ALA A 321 -0.41 12.31 -4.49
C ALA A 321 -0.16 13.27 -3.34
N ALA A 322 0.37 12.78 -2.21
CA ALA A 322 0.74 13.60 -1.06
C ALA A 322 1.78 14.67 -1.44
N PHE A 323 2.80 14.32 -2.23
CA PHE A 323 3.78 15.27 -2.76
C PHE A 323 3.11 16.37 -3.63
N LEU A 324 2.17 15.98 -4.48
CA LEU A 324 1.42 16.93 -5.32
C LEU A 324 0.53 17.87 -4.49
N VAL A 325 0.00 17.43 -3.35
CA VAL A 325 -0.77 18.30 -2.45
C VAL A 325 0.14 19.20 -1.62
N ALA A 326 1.12 18.63 -0.93
CA ALA A 326 1.97 19.35 0.00
C ALA A 326 2.85 20.40 -0.69
N GLY A 327 3.27 20.14 -1.93
CA GLY A 327 4.35 20.88 -2.58
C GLY A 327 5.68 20.69 -1.84
N ASN A 328 6.73 21.39 -2.28
CA ASN A 328 8.07 21.32 -1.68
C ASN A 328 8.07 22.04 -0.30
N ARG A 329 7.39 21.48 0.71
CA ARG A 329 7.40 22.02 2.08
C ARG A 329 8.77 21.79 2.69
N LYS A 330 9.39 22.88 3.16
CA LYS A 330 10.62 22.84 3.97
C LYS A 330 10.34 22.07 5.26
N ALA A 331 11.27 21.20 5.62
CA ALA A 331 11.32 20.47 6.88
C ALA A 331 10.99 21.39 8.08
N GLU A 332 10.10 20.93 8.94
CA GLU A 332 9.77 21.60 10.20
C GLU A 332 11.04 21.74 11.04
N THR A 333 11.28 22.96 11.53
CA THR A 333 12.37 23.26 12.46
C THR A 333 12.14 22.51 13.77
N THR A 334 13.02 21.55 14.08
CA THR A 334 13.00 20.80 15.32
C THR A 334 13.53 21.64 16.48
N THR A 335 12.79 21.65 17.59
CA THR A 335 13.31 22.11 18.88
C THR A 335 14.13 20.99 19.49
N ALA A 336 15.43 21.22 19.71
CA ALA A 336 16.28 20.30 20.47
C ALA A 336 15.68 20.09 21.88
N ALA A 337 15.50 18.83 22.28
CA ALA A 337 15.00 18.47 23.59
C ALA A 337 16.04 18.76 24.68
N ARG A 338 15.60 18.77 25.95
CA ARG A 338 16.54 18.86 27.07
C ARG A 338 17.35 17.57 27.15
N ALA A 339 18.66 17.68 27.41
CA ALA A 339 19.56 16.54 27.53
C ALA A 339 19.14 15.51 28.61
N ASP A 340 18.28 15.90 29.56
CA ASP A 340 17.78 15.09 30.67
C ASP A 340 16.36 14.54 30.46
N GLU A 341 15.82 14.58 29.23
CA GLU A 341 14.47 14.09 28.97
C GLU A 341 14.37 12.55 29.16
N PRO A 342 13.38 12.08 29.97
CA PRO A 342 13.11 10.65 30.12
C PRO A 342 12.51 10.05 28.85
N ILE A 343 12.85 8.79 28.57
CA ILE A 343 12.37 8.06 27.39
C ILE A 343 11.28 7.09 27.83
N ALA A 344 10.09 7.21 27.25
CA ALA A 344 8.97 6.31 27.48
C ALA A 344 9.14 5.04 26.63
N ILE A 345 8.91 3.88 27.24
CA ILE A 345 8.64 2.63 26.53
C ILE A 345 7.14 2.59 26.30
N VAL A 346 6.71 2.67 25.04
CA VAL A 346 5.30 2.76 24.66
C VAL A 346 4.73 1.48 24.07
N GLY A 347 5.59 0.58 23.58
CA GLY A 347 5.24 -0.76 23.16
C GLY A 347 6.41 -1.73 23.30
N MET A 348 6.13 -3.01 23.41
CA MET A 348 7.16 -4.06 23.46
C MET A 348 6.67 -5.38 22.86
N ALA A 349 7.58 -6.13 22.26
CA ALA A 349 7.30 -7.47 21.73
C ALA A 349 8.54 -8.36 21.85
N CYS A 350 8.33 -9.69 21.96
CA CYS A 350 9.43 -10.63 22.06
C CYS A 350 9.12 -12.06 21.61
N ARG A 351 10.20 -12.81 21.35
CA ARG A 351 10.24 -14.26 21.17
C ARG A 351 11.36 -14.82 22.04
N PHE A 352 11.05 -15.76 22.93
CA PHE A 352 12.04 -16.44 23.76
C PHE A 352 11.73 -17.94 23.86
N PRO A 353 12.68 -18.77 24.33
CA PRO A 353 12.47 -20.20 24.52
C PRO A 353 11.30 -20.51 25.48
N GLY A 354 10.81 -21.74 25.44
CA GLY A 354 9.69 -22.18 26.27
C GLY A 354 8.31 -21.75 25.72
N GLY A 355 8.25 -21.44 24.42
CA GLY A 355 7.01 -21.04 23.74
C GLY A 355 6.61 -19.59 23.98
N VAL A 356 7.54 -18.73 24.41
CA VAL A 356 7.26 -17.32 24.67
C VAL A 356 7.10 -16.58 23.35
N ARG A 357 5.88 -16.07 23.10
CA ARG A 357 5.54 -15.28 21.91
C ARG A 357 5.05 -13.87 22.23
N SER A 358 5.07 -13.46 23.49
CA SER A 358 4.67 -12.13 23.92
C SER A 358 5.32 -11.76 25.25
N PRO A 359 5.37 -10.45 25.60
CA PRO A 359 5.77 -10.02 26.93
C PRO A 359 4.97 -10.70 28.06
N GLU A 360 3.68 -10.97 27.83
CA GLU A 360 2.79 -11.65 28.78
C GLU A 360 3.16 -13.14 28.93
N ASP A 361 3.56 -13.81 27.86
CA ASP A 361 4.08 -15.19 27.93
C ASP A 361 5.40 -15.24 28.69
N LEU A 362 6.28 -14.25 28.49
CA LEU A 362 7.53 -14.13 29.24
C LEU A 362 7.24 -13.93 30.73
N TRP A 363 6.28 -13.06 31.06
CA TRP A 363 5.84 -12.87 32.43
C TRP A 363 5.33 -14.17 33.06
N ARG A 364 4.45 -14.89 32.36
CA ARG A 364 3.92 -16.19 32.81
C ARG A 364 5.05 -17.17 33.10
N LEU A 365 6.03 -17.27 32.19
CA LEU A 365 7.21 -18.11 32.34
C LEU A 365 8.01 -17.78 33.61
N VAL A 366 8.32 -16.51 33.86
CA VAL A 366 9.13 -16.11 35.03
C VAL A 366 8.34 -16.14 36.34
N ALA A 367 7.05 -15.78 36.33
CA ALA A 367 6.19 -15.76 37.50
C ALA A 367 5.90 -17.18 38.02
N GLU A 368 5.70 -18.14 37.10
CA GLU A 368 5.57 -19.57 37.43
C GLU A 368 6.92 -20.23 37.76
N GLY A 369 8.03 -19.53 37.53
CA GLY A 369 9.38 -20.03 37.76
C GLY A 369 9.72 -21.23 36.87
N ARG A 370 9.29 -21.22 35.60
CA ARG A 370 9.58 -22.26 34.60
C ARG A 370 11.01 -22.13 34.06
N ASP A 371 11.60 -23.29 33.75
CA ASP A 371 12.91 -23.45 33.10
C ASP A 371 12.68 -23.86 31.63
N ALA A 372 13.20 -23.06 30.71
CA ALA A 372 13.01 -23.20 29.27
C ALA A 372 14.18 -23.87 28.53
N ILE A 373 15.18 -24.37 29.26
CA ILE A 373 16.29 -25.13 28.67
C ILE A 373 15.77 -26.46 28.11
N SER A 374 16.14 -26.75 26.87
CA SER A 374 15.71 -27.92 26.11
C SER A 374 16.88 -28.57 25.36
N GLY A 375 16.64 -29.68 24.67
CA GLY A 375 17.63 -30.26 23.75
C GLY A 375 17.80 -29.43 22.47
N PHE A 376 18.87 -29.69 21.71
CA PHE A 376 19.12 -29.04 20.42
C PHE A 376 17.95 -29.21 19.42
N PRO A 377 17.70 -28.21 18.55
CA PRO A 377 16.64 -28.26 17.56
C PRO A 377 16.92 -29.31 16.49
N THR A 378 15.89 -30.05 16.06
CA THR A 378 16.01 -31.15 15.09
C THR A 378 15.64 -30.74 13.66
N ASN A 379 15.15 -29.51 13.46
CA ASN A 379 14.69 -28.97 12.17
C ASN A 379 15.71 -28.08 11.43
N ARG A 380 16.95 -27.97 11.94
CA ARG A 380 18.00 -27.07 11.39
C ARG A 380 19.12 -27.77 10.62
N GLY A 381 19.06 -29.11 10.53
CA GLY A 381 20.07 -29.91 9.83
C GLY A 381 21.35 -30.19 10.61
N TRP A 382 21.35 -30.02 11.93
CA TRP A 382 22.49 -30.33 12.80
C TRP A 382 22.61 -31.85 13.02
N ASP A 383 23.82 -32.40 12.85
CA ASP A 383 24.10 -33.79 13.21
C ASP A 383 24.38 -33.90 14.72
N VAL A 384 23.31 -33.85 15.52
CA VAL A 384 23.38 -33.77 16.98
C VAL A 384 24.18 -34.92 17.60
N GLU A 385 24.15 -36.11 16.99
CA GLU A 385 24.91 -37.26 17.50
C GLU A 385 26.40 -37.12 17.22
N ALA A 386 26.81 -36.67 16.02
CA ALA A 386 28.22 -36.44 15.71
C ALA A 386 28.78 -35.18 16.43
N LEU A 387 27.91 -34.23 16.78
CA LEU A 387 28.29 -32.97 17.44
C LEU A 387 28.66 -33.15 18.91
N TYR A 388 28.25 -34.23 19.59
CA TYR A 388 28.45 -34.37 21.03
C TYR A 388 29.62 -35.28 21.40
N ASP A 389 30.48 -34.81 22.30
CA ASP A 389 31.46 -35.64 23.00
C ASP A 389 31.64 -35.10 24.43
N PRO A 390 31.55 -35.95 25.48
CA PRO A 390 31.75 -35.50 26.86
C PRO A 390 33.20 -35.04 27.14
N ASP A 391 34.17 -35.37 26.29
CA ASP A 391 35.54 -34.89 26.38
C ASP A 391 35.70 -33.48 25.76
N PRO A 392 35.95 -32.43 26.57
CA PRO A 392 36.17 -31.08 26.07
C PRO A 392 37.46 -30.93 25.24
N GLU A 393 38.30 -31.97 25.12
CA GLU A 393 39.50 -31.99 24.28
C GLU A 393 39.25 -32.58 22.87
N ARG A 394 38.06 -33.15 22.58
CA ARG A 394 37.68 -33.64 21.24
C ARG A 394 37.29 -32.56 20.19
N LEU A 395 38.19 -32.20 19.27
CA LEU A 395 37.93 -31.12 18.30
C LEU A 395 36.61 -31.28 17.52
N GLY A 396 35.91 -30.16 17.30
CA GLY A 396 34.68 -30.11 16.49
C GLY A 396 33.40 -30.54 17.22
N THR A 397 33.48 -30.91 18.51
CA THR A 397 32.33 -31.35 19.31
C THR A 397 32.03 -30.41 20.48
N THR A 398 30.83 -30.58 21.06
CA THR A 398 30.35 -29.93 22.29
C THR A 398 30.09 -30.97 23.38
N TYR A 399 30.40 -30.63 24.64
CA TYR A 399 30.11 -31.50 25.79
C TYR A 399 28.72 -31.27 26.40
N THR A 400 27.93 -30.35 25.85
CA THR A 400 26.52 -30.15 26.22
C THR A 400 25.60 -30.40 25.03
N ARG A 401 24.40 -30.90 25.31
CA ARG A 401 23.30 -31.10 24.35
C ARG A 401 22.11 -30.18 24.63
N HIS A 402 22.27 -29.23 25.55
CA HIS A 402 21.18 -28.42 26.10
C HIS A 402 21.38 -26.93 25.84
N GLY A 403 20.28 -26.22 25.63
CA GLY A 403 20.24 -24.78 25.44
C GLY A 403 18.80 -24.26 25.33
N GLY A 404 18.65 -22.94 25.25
CA GLY A 404 17.36 -22.30 25.00
C GLY A 404 17.16 -22.02 23.51
N PHE A 405 16.14 -22.61 22.88
CA PHE A 405 15.94 -22.47 21.43
C PHE A 405 14.56 -21.95 21.05
N LEU A 406 14.53 -21.17 19.97
CA LEU A 406 13.33 -20.85 19.20
C LEU A 406 13.09 -21.99 18.21
N HIS A 407 12.33 -23.01 18.61
CA HIS A 407 12.06 -24.19 17.77
C HIS A 407 11.32 -23.83 16.46
N ASP A 408 10.54 -22.77 16.48
CA ASP A 408 9.76 -22.28 15.33
C ASP A 408 10.50 -21.20 14.51
N ALA A 409 11.82 -21.04 14.67
CA ALA A 409 12.60 -20.01 13.95
C ALA A 409 12.62 -20.21 12.42
N ASP A 410 12.19 -21.37 11.93
CA ASP A 410 12.01 -21.64 10.50
C ASP A 410 10.67 -21.15 9.97
N LEU A 411 9.71 -20.73 10.81
CA LEU A 411 8.40 -20.23 10.38
C LEU A 411 8.42 -18.72 10.11
N PHE A 412 7.81 -18.29 9.00
CA PHE A 412 7.65 -16.86 8.67
C PHE A 412 6.49 -16.62 7.69
N ASP A 413 5.76 -15.52 7.87
CA ASP A 413 4.68 -15.10 6.96
C ASP A 413 5.20 -14.17 5.85
N ALA A 414 5.82 -14.75 4.83
CA ALA A 414 6.44 -13.99 3.75
C ALA A 414 5.44 -13.12 2.95
N ALA A 415 4.21 -13.61 2.75
CA ALA A 415 3.20 -12.91 1.96
C ALA A 415 2.77 -11.61 2.63
N PHE A 416 2.57 -11.64 3.95
CA PHE A 416 2.24 -10.46 4.75
C PHE A 416 3.26 -9.32 4.57
N PHE A 417 4.54 -9.64 4.50
CA PHE A 417 5.62 -8.66 4.34
C PHE A 417 6.00 -8.37 2.87
N GLY A 418 5.22 -8.85 1.90
CA GLY A 418 5.49 -8.64 0.47
C GLY A 418 6.76 -9.34 -0.03
N MET A 419 7.26 -10.34 0.69
CA MET A 419 8.46 -11.08 0.32
C MET A 419 8.10 -12.30 -0.54
N SER A 420 8.87 -12.51 -1.61
CA SER A 420 8.72 -13.74 -2.39
C SER A 420 9.19 -14.96 -1.59
N PRO A 421 8.65 -16.17 -1.82
CA PRO A 421 9.13 -17.38 -1.14
C PRO A 421 10.63 -17.65 -1.30
N ARG A 422 11.23 -17.27 -2.44
CA ARG A 422 12.68 -17.43 -2.68
C ARG A 422 13.50 -16.45 -1.85
N GLU A 423 13.05 -15.20 -1.75
CA GLU A 423 13.70 -14.20 -0.90
C GLU A 423 13.61 -14.60 0.57
N ALA A 424 12.43 -15.01 1.04
CA ALA A 424 12.21 -15.45 2.42
C ALA A 424 13.09 -16.67 2.79
N LEU A 425 13.26 -17.62 1.87
CA LEU A 425 14.16 -18.77 2.04
C LEU A 425 15.63 -18.34 2.25
N ALA A 426 16.08 -17.36 1.46
CA ALA A 426 17.44 -16.83 1.49
C ALA A 426 17.74 -15.89 2.67
N THR A 427 16.69 -15.45 3.38
CA THR A 427 16.77 -14.45 4.44
C THR A 427 17.02 -15.10 5.79
N ASP A 428 18.00 -14.57 6.52
CA ASP A 428 18.33 -14.96 7.89
C ASP A 428 17.06 -14.94 8.78
N PRO A 429 16.76 -16.02 9.53
CA PRO A 429 15.70 -16.04 10.55
C PRO A 429 15.67 -14.80 11.46
N GLN A 430 16.83 -14.23 11.78
CA GLN A 430 16.93 -13.02 12.60
C GLN A 430 16.17 -11.83 11.98
N GLN A 431 16.31 -11.63 10.66
CA GLN A 431 15.58 -10.57 9.94
C GLN A 431 14.08 -10.83 9.91
N ARG A 432 13.70 -12.09 9.67
CA ARG A 432 12.30 -12.52 9.59
C ARG A 432 11.56 -12.34 10.91
N LEU A 433 12.15 -12.80 12.01
CA LEU A 433 11.57 -12.66 13.34
C LEU A 433 11.52 -11.20 13.80
N LEU A 434 12.49 -10.37 13.40
CA LEU A 434 12.44 -8.94 13.69
C LEU A 434 11.31 -8.23 12.95
N LEU A 435 10.99 -8.61 11.71
CA LEU A 435 9.83 -8.07 10.99
C LEU A 435 8.54 -8.38 11.75
N GLU A 436 8.31 -9.63 12.15
CA GLU A 436 7.13 -9.97 12.96
C GLU A 436 7.12 -9.22 14.30
N THR A 437 8.24 -9.22 15.02
CA THR A 437 8.34 -8.60 16.35
C THR A 437 8.19 -7.06 16.28
N ALA A 438 8.62 -6.42 15.19
CA ALA A 438 8.45 -4.98 15.01
C ALA A 438 6.98 -4.61 14.77
N TRP A 439 6.27 -5.39 13.94
CA TRP A 439 4.82 -5.23 13.75
C TRP A 439 4.09 -5.31 15.09
N GLU A 440 4.41 -6.32 15.89
CA GLU A 440 3.79 -6.53 17.20
C GLU A 440 4.11 -5.41 18.20
N ALA A 441 5.33 -4.86 18.18
CA ALA A 441 5.69 -3.73 19.03
C ALA A 441 4.90 -2.46 18.68
N PHE A 442 4.60 -2.24 17.39
CA PHE A 442 3.70 -1.17 16.95
C PHE A 442 2.25 -1.43 17.38
N GLU A 443 1.76 -2.67 17.21
CA GLU A 443 0.41 -3.05 17.66
C GLU A 443 0.23 -2.89 19.18
N ASP A 444 1.21 -3.31 19.99
CA ASP A 444 1.17 -3.15 21.45
C ASP A 444 1.21 -1.68 21.88
N ALA A 445 1.85 -0.81 21.10
CA ALA A 445 1.81 0.64 21.29
C ALA A 445 0.48 1.28 20.84
N GLY A 446 -0.37 0.55 20.12
CA GLY A 446 -1.58 1.09 19.49
C GLY A 446 -1.26 2.09 18.37
N ILE A 447 -0.15 1.88 17.67
CA ILE A 447 0.31 2.71 16.55
C ILE A 447 0.18 1.89 15.26
N ASP A 448 -0.54 2.43 14.27
CA ASP A 448 -0.58 1.83 12.94
C ASP A 448 0.76 2.03 12.23
N PRO A 449 1.51 0.96 11.84
CA PRO A 449 2.76 1.10 11.10
C PRO A 449 2.61 1.91 9.81
N ALA A 450 1.44 1.90 9.17
CA ALA A 450 1.19 2.71 7.97
C ALA A 450 1.18 4.22 8.27
N SER A 451 0.77 4.62 9.48
CA SER A 451 0.71 6.03 9.91
C SER A 451 2.10 6.66 10.16
N VAL A 452 3.12 5.84 10.33
CA VAL A 452 4.52 6.27 10.57
C VAL A 452 5.41 6.12 9.33
N ARG A 453 4.84 5.76 8.18
CA ARG A 453 5.55 5.79 6.89
C ARG A 453 5.96 7.22 6.54
N GLY A 454 7.21 7.42 6.13
CA GLY A 454 7.83 8.72 5.88
C GLY A 454 8.19 9.50 7.16
N SER A 455 8.00 8.92 8.35
CA SER A 455 8.35 9.58 9.60
C SER A 455 9.82 9.37 9.96
N ARG A 456 10.37 10.26 10.79
CA ARG A 456 11.72 10.15 11.37
C ARG A 456 11.75 9.13 12.51
N THR A 457 11.26 7.91 12.27
CA THR A 457 11.33 6.80 13.23
C THR A 457 12.66 6.08 13.03
N GLY A 458 13.46 5.94 14.09
CA GLY A 458 14.74 5.24 14.05
C GLY A 458 14.62 3.73 14.32
N VAL A 459 15.63 2.97 13.91
CA VAL A 459 15.77 1.53 14.14
C VAL A 459 17.17 1.25 14.68
N PHE A 460 17.25 0.71 15.90
CA PHE A 460 18.50 0.39 16.58
C PHE A 460 18.46 -1.06 17.05
N THR A 461 19.23 -1.93 16.42
CA THR A 461 19.12 -3.37 16.63
C THR A 461 20.47 -3.98 16.99
N GLY A 462 20.53 -4.61 18.16
CA GLY A 462 21.64 -5.45 18.57
C GLY A 462 21.58 -6.82 17.87
N VAL A 463 22.63 -7.21 17.15
CA VAL A 463 22.68 -8.49 16.44
C VAL A 463 24.00 -9.17 16.73
N MET A 464 23.96 -10.50 16.86
CA MET A 464 25.16 -11.34 16.88
C MET A 464 25.01 -12.48 15.87
N TYR A 465 26.14 -12.82 15.25
CA TYR A 465 26.32 -13.88 14.25
C TYR A 465 25.66 -13.61 12.89
N ASP A 466 26.44 -13.84 11.84
CA ASP A 466 26.00 -13.86 10.43
C ASP A 466 26.26 -15.29 9.88
N ASP A 467 25.67 -16.31 10.52
CA ASP A 467 26.02 -17.72 10.31
C ASP A 467 25.04 -18.51 9.42
N TYR A 468 23.90 -17.93 9.05
CA TYR A 468 22.84 -18.65 8.32
C TYR A 468 23.22 -19.04 6.88
N ALA A 469 23.80 -18.13 6.09
CA ALA A 469 24.31 -18.46 4.76
C ALA A 469 25.74 -19.02 4.80
N SER A 470 26.59 -18.53 5.71
CA SER A 470 28.01 -18.92 5.75
C SER A 470 28.26 -20.35 6.22
N ARG A 471 27.27 -21.01 6.85
CA ARG A 471 27.33 -22.45 7.17
C ARG A 471 27.19 -23.37 5.95
N LEU A 472 26.75 -22.85 4.80
CA LEU A 472 26.53 -23.66 3.61
C LEU A 472 27.86 -23.92 2.89
N PRO A 473 28.16 -25.17 2.49
CA PRO A 473 29.41 -25.48 1.79
C PRO A 473 29.44 -24.92 0.36
N GLU A 474 28.28 -24.83 -0.29
CA GLU A 474 28.09 -24.27 -1.62
C GLU A 474 26.79 -23.46 -1.66
N THR A 475 26.80 -22.36 -2.41
CA THR A 475 25.64 -21.48 -2.60
C THR A 475 24.66 -22.06 -3.62
N PRO A 476 23.36 -22.21 -3.31
CA PRO A 476 22.39 -22.67 -4.30
C PRO A 476 22.07 -21.59 -5.35
N ASP A 477 22.18 -21.94 -6.64
CA ASP A 477 21.94 -21.04 -7.79
C ASP A 477 20.58 -20.31 -7.72
N GLU A 478 19.54 -20.97 -7.22
CA GLU A 478 18.17 -20.42 -7.21
C GLU A 478 17.98 -19.20 -6.29
N VAL A 479 18.87 -19.02 -5.30
CA VAL A 479 18.77 -17.96 -4.29
C VAL A 479 19.98 -17.02 -4.26
N GLU A 480 20.95 -17.22 -5.15
CA GLU A 480 22.23 -16.48 -5.18
C GLU A 480 22.04 -14.96 -5.12
N GLY A 481 21.10 -14.43 -5.91
CA GLY A 481 20.79 -12.99 -5.95
C GLY A 481 20.17 -12.39 -4.69
N PHE A 482 19.70 -13.22 -3.75
CA PHE A 482 19.05 -12.77 -2.50
C PHE A 482 19.95 -12.91 -1.27
N LEU A 483 21.01 -13.71 -1.32
CA LEU A 483 21.81 -14.04 -0.15
C LEU A 483 22.52 -12.84 0.48
N LEU A 484 23.02 -11.90 -0.33
CA LEU A 484 23.68 -10.69 0.17
C LEU A 484 22.73 -9.87 1.06
N ALA A 485 21.57 -9.51 0.53
CA ALA A 485 20.57 -8.74 1.28
C ALA A 485 19.92 -9.55 2.40
N GLY A 486 19.83 -10.87 2.25
CA GLY A 486 19.24 -11.77 3.23
C GLY A 486 20.10 -12.00 4.48
N ASN A 487 21.42 -11.75 4.43
CA ASN A 487 22.36 -12.17 5.48
C ASN A 487 23.33 -11.07 5.96
N THR A 488 23.36 -9.90 5.33
CA THR A 488 24.23 -8.81 5.78
C THR A 488 23.65 -8.14 7.03
N SER A 489 24.45 -8.03 8.10
CA SER A 489 24.04 -7.44 9.38
C SER A 489 23.46 -6.01 9.27
N SER A 490 24.02 -5.16 8.40
CA SER A 490 23.49 -3.80 8.17
C SER A 490 22.09 -3.78 7.56
N VAL A 491 21.72 -4.84 6.82
CA VAL A 491 20.38 -4.95 6.21
C VAL A 491 19.34 -5.33 7.25
N ILE A 492 19.71 -5.83 8.43
CA ILE A 492 18.75 -6.22 9.47
C ILE A 492 17.93 -5.00 9.95
N SER A 493 18.62 -3.93 10.37
CA SER A 493 17.95 -2.66 10.71
C SER A 493 17.40 -1.95 9.48
N GLY A 494 18.12 -2.00 8.35
CA GLY A 494 17.69 -1.39 7.08
C GLY A 494 16.40 -1.98 6.51
N ARG A 495 16.15 -3.29 6.67
CA ARG A 495 14.95 -3.98 6.19
C ARG A 495 13.73 -3.59 7.02
N LEU A 496 13.88 -3.43 8.34
CA LEU A 496 12.81 -2.86 9.17
C LEU A 496 12.45 -1.45 8.69
N ALA A 497 13.45 -0.59 8.49
CA ALA A 497 13.21 0.76 7.97
C ALA A 497 12.55 0.74 6.58
N TYR A 498 13.01 -0.12 5.68
CA TYR A 498 12.44 -0.28 4.34
C TYR A 498 10.97 -0.75 4.37
N THR A 499 10.68 -1.85 5.08
CA THR A 499 9.35 -2.47 5.09
C THR A 499 8.30 -1.54 5.71
N TYR A 500 8.65 -0.82 6.78
CA TYR A 500 7.77 0.11 7.46
C TYR A 500 7.86 1.55 6.94
N GLY A 501 8.71 1.82 5.94
CA GLY A 501 8.92 3.15 5.36
C GLY A 501 9.43 4.19 6.36
N LEU A 502 10.35 3.82 7.24
CA LEU A 502 10.90 4.70 8.29
C LEU A 502 12.13 5.44 7.77
N GLU A 503 12.24 6.73 8.09
CA GLU A 503 13.29 7.62 7.58
C GLU A 503 14.26 8.13 8.67
N GLY A 504 14.16 7.60 9.90
CA GLY A 504 15.15 7.86 10.95
C GLY A 504 16.42 7.00 10.80
N PRO A 505 17.41 7.15 11.69
CA PRO A 505 18.63 6.34 11.65
C PRO A 505 18.32 4.84 11.76
N ALA A 506 18.87 4.02 10.85
CA ALA A 506 18.79 2.56 10.89
C ALA A 506 20.19 1.98 11.15
N ILE A 507 20.41 1.49 12.37
CA ILE A 507 21.73 1.09 12.87
C ILE A 507 21.68 -0.31 13.46
N THR A 508 22.54 -1.18 12.94
CA THR A 508 22.85 -2.48 13.56
C THR A 508 24.09 -2.34 14.43
N VAL A 509 24.04 -2.88 15.65
CA VAL A 509 25.11 -2.80 16.66
C VAL A 509 25.54 -4.20 17.07
N ASP A 510 26.85 -4.44 17.11
CA ASP A 510 27.43 -5.63 17.74
C ASP A 510 28.42 -5.21 18.83
N THR A 511 27.99 -5.33 20.07
CA THR A 511 28.83 -5.26 21.27
C THR A 511 28.72 -6.57 22.06
N ALA A 512 28.57 -7.69 21.35
CA ALA A 512 28.28 -9.01 21.89
C ALA A 512 27.04 -8.99 22.81
N CYS A 513 27.15 -9.55 24.01
CA CYS A 513 26.04 -9.72 24.95
C CYS A 513 25.36 -8.39 25.38
N SER A 514 26.04 -7.24 25.25
CA SER A 514 25.49 -5.93 25.60
C SER A 514 24.75 -5.22 24.46
N SER A 515 24.71 -5.82 23.26
CA SER A 515 24.24 -5.17 22.02
C SER A 515 22.86 -4.52 22.13
N SER A 516 21.86 -5.21 22.69
CA SER A 516 20.51 -4.62 22.82
C SER A 516 20.42 -3.44 23.79
N LEU A 517 21.21 -3.41 24.86
CA LEU A 517 21.24 -2.25 25.78
C LEU A 517 22.01 -1.08 25.17
N VAL A 518 23.07 -1.35 24.40
CA VAL A 518 23.78 -0.31 23.64
C VAL A 518 22.86 0.26 22.55
N ALA A 519 22.11 -0.58 21.85
CA ALA A 519 21.10 -0.15 20.87
C ALA A 519 20.04 0.77 21.51
N LEU A 520 19.51 0.40 22.69
CA LEU A 520 18.60 1.27 23.45
C LEU A 520 19.26 2.58 23.91
N HIS A 521 20.52 2.53 24.35
CA HIS A 521 21.26 3.73 24.71
C HIS A 521 21.37 4.69 23.52
N LEU A 522 21.75 4.20 22.34
CA LEU A 522 21.85 5.01 21.12
C LEU A 522 20.49 5.57 20.69
N ALA A 523 19.42 4.76 20.73
CA ALA A 523 18.06 5.22 20.46
C ALA A 523 17.62 6.35 21.39
N ALA A 524 17.91 6.22 22.70
CA ALA A 524 17.63 7.26 23.67
C ALA A 524 18.41 8.56 23.40
N GLN A 525 19.66 8.47 22.94
CA GLN A 525 20.43 9.65 22.55
C GLN A 525 19.86 10.30 21.28
N ALA A 526 19.52 9.53 20.26
CA ALA A 526 18.92 10.03 19.01
C ALA A 526 17.57 10.72 19.24
N LEU A 527 16.75 10.18 20.15
CA LEU A 527 15.50 10.83 20.58
C LEU A 527 15.74 12.16 21.30
N ARG A 528 16.77 12.24 22.14
CA ARG A 528 17.13 13.48 22.87
C ARG A 528 17.78 14.53 21.98
N SER A 529 18.60 14.12 21.02
CA SER A 529 19.20 15.02 20.02
C SER A 529 18.18 15.49 18.97
N GLY A 530 17.03 14.81 18.88
CA GLY A 530 15.99 15.10 17.90
C GLY A 530 16.33 14.58 16.51
N GLU A 531 17.21 13.59 16.38
CA GLU A 531 17.46 12.85 15.13
C GLU A 531 16.26 11.98 14.74
N CYS A 532 15.51 11.50 15.72
CA CYS A 532 14.24 10.80 15.54
C CYS A 532 13.19 11.25 16.57
N ASP A 533 11.92 10.91 16.31
CA ASP A 533 10.78 11.22 17.19
C ASP A 533 10.15 9.96 17.83
N LEU A 534 10.50 8.80 17.30
CA LEU A 534 10.12 7.46 17.72
C LEU A 534 11.28 6.54 17.36
N ALA A 535 11.51 5.45 18.09
CA ALA A 535 12.53 4.48 17.72
C ALA A 535 12.17 3.05 18.13
N LEU A 536 12.47 2.10 17.25
CA LEU A 536 12.56 0.68 17.59
C LEU A 536 13.96 0.41 18.16
N ALA A 537 14.04 -0.17 19.35
CA ALA A 537 15.29 -0.49 20.03
C ALA A 537 15.24 -1.89 20.63
N GLY A 538 16.24 -2.73 20.35
CA GLY A 538 16.24 -4.09 20.86
C GLY A 538 17.38 -4.94 20.35
N GLY A 539 17.16 -6.25 20.27
CA GLY A 539 18.13 -7.16 19.69
C GLY A 539 17.60 -8.56 19.41
N VAL A 540 18.37 -9.30 18.62
CA VAL A 540 18.01 -10.63 18.14
C VAL A 540 19.24 -11.55 18.15
N THR A 541 19.02 -12.82 18.46
CA THR A 541 19.97 -13.87 18.16
C THR A 541 19.25 -15.17 17.84
N VAL A 542 19.61 -15.76 16.70
CA VAL A 542 19.23 -17.12 16.28
C VAL A 542 20.50 -17.81 15.83
N MET A 543 20.80 -18.97 16.40
CA MET A 543 21.97 -19.78 16.09
C MET A 543 21.64 -20.70 14.91
N ALA A 544 22.02 -20.33 13.68
CA ALA A 544 21.76 -21.20 12.54
C ALA A 544 22.67 -22.43 12.52
N GLY A 545 23.90 -22.31 13.05
CA GLY A 545 24.86 -23.39 13.24
C GLY A 545 25.24 -23.63 14.71
N PRO A 546 25.91 -24.77 15.00
CA PRO A 546 26.32 -25.12 16.37
C PRO A 546 27.69 -24.55 16.78
N SER A 547 28.29 -23.65 16.00
CA SER A 547 29.69 -23.19 16.15
C SER A 547 29.98 -22.61 17.54
N THR A 548 29.08 -21.79 18.08
CA THR A 548 29.23 -21.18 19.41
C THR A 548 29.31 -22.22 20.53
N PHE A 549 28.57 -23.33 20.41
CA PHE A 549 28.67 -24.43 21.38
C PHE A 549 30.03 -25.13 21.29
N VAL A 550 30.50 -25.42 20.07
CA VAL A 550 31.81 -26.06 19.85
C VAL A 550 32.95 -25.19 20.38
N GLU A 551 32.93 -23.88 20.10
CA GLU A 551 33.97 -22.95 20.53
C GLU A 551 34.01 -22.81 22.05
N PHE A 552 32.86 -22.63 22.70
CA PHE A 552 32.83 -22.47 24.16
C PHE A 552 33.05 -23.79 24.91
N SER A 553 32.80 -24.94 24.29
CA SER A 553 33.21 -26.23 24.85
C SER A 553 34.74 -26.37 24.93
N ARG A 554 35.49 -25.87 23.93
CA ARG A 554 36.97 -25.81 24.01
C ARG A 554 37.44 -24.99 25.21
N GLN A 555 36.77 -23.88 25.47
CA GLN A 555 37.10 -22.94 26.54
C GLN A 555 36.60 -23.40 27.91
N ARG A 556 35.83 -24.51 27.98
CA ARG A 556 35.15 -24.99 29.18
C ARG A 556 34.25 -23.91 29.80
N GLY A 557 33.66 -23.07 28.95
CA GLY A 557 32.82 -21.95 29.36
C GLY A 557 31.32 -22.27 29.46
N LEU A 558 30.90 -23.46 29.00
CA LEU A 558 29.50 -23.89 29.02
C LEU A 558 29.13 -24.63 30.30
N SER A 559 27.91 -24.41 30.78
CA SER A 559 27.33 -25.30 31.79
C SER A 559 27.03 -26.67 31.18
N ALA A 560 27.32 -27.75 31.92
CA ALA A 560 27.13 -29.11 31.43
C ALA A 560 25.65 -29.45 31.20
N ASP A 561 24.75 -28.87 31.99
CA ASP A 561 23.29 -29.06 31.87
C ASP A 561 22.61 -27.95 31.06
N GLY A 562 23.39 -27.01 30.51
CA GLY A 562 22.92 -25.90 29.70
C GLY A 562 22.16 -24.80 30.46
N ARG A 563 22.20 -24.77 31.80
CA ARG A 563 21.53 -23.75 32.62
C ARG A 563 22.49 -22.66 33.08
N CYS A 564 21.98 -21.43 33.20
CA CYS A 564 22.71 -20.36 33.88
C CYS A 564 22.33 -20.37 35.37
N LYS A 565 23.22 -20.86 36.23
CA LYS A 565 23.00 -20.93 37.69
C LYS A 565 23.50 -19.66 38.37
N SER A 566 22.94 -18.52 37.95
CA SER A 566 23.44 -17.18 38.28
C SER A 566 23.57 -16.96 39.79
N PHE A 567 24.77 -16.61 40.23
CA PHE A 567 25.15 -16.34 41.63
C PHE A 567 25.02 -17.53 42.60
N SER A 568 24.84 -18.74 42.07
CA SER A 568 24.76 -19.98 42.85
C SER A 568 26.13 -20.51 43.24
N ALA A 569 26.21 -21.27 44.34
CA ALA A 569 27.37 -22.12 44.65
C ALA A 569 27.64 -23.18 43.57
N SER A 570 26.61 -23.55 42.80
CA SER A 570 26.68 -24.56 41.73
C SER A 570 26.95 -23.98 40.33
N ALA A 571 27.27 -22.69 40.22
CA ALA A 571 27.62 -22.03 38.97
C ALA A 571 28.82 -22.72 38.28
N ASP A 572 28.61 -23.22 37.06
CA ASP A 572 29.58 -24.03 36.31
C ASP A 572 29.83 -23.55 34.88
N GLY A 573 29.20 -22.46 34.46
CA GLY A 573 29.33 -21.90 33.12
C GLY A 573 28.01 -21.33 32.58
N THR A 574 28.05 -20.89 31.34
CA THR A 574 26.89 -20.30 30.66
C THR A 574 26.10 -21.35 29.89
N GLY A 575 24.77 -21.25 29.94
CA GLY A 575 23.87 -21.94 29.02
C GLY A 575 23.49 -21.03 27.86
N TRP A 576 23.79 -21.39 26.62
CA TRP A 576 23.44 -20.55 25.46
C TRP A 576 21.96 -20.62 25.12
N SER A 577 21.45 -19.50 24.62
CA SER A 577 20.06 -19.35 24.29
C SER A 577 19.84 -18.35 23.15
N GLU A 578 18.67 -18.44 22.55
CA GLU A 578 18.19 -17.58 21.48
C GLU A 578 17.14 -16.60 21.98
N GLY A 579 16.86 -15.56 21.20
CA GLY A 579 15.77 -14.67 21.53
C GLY A 579 15.68 -13.46 20.61
N VAL A 580 14.50 -12.85 20.62
CA VAL A 580 14.22 -11.58 19.95
C VAL A 580 13.47 -10.70 20.94
N GLY A 581 13.87 -9.44 21.06
CA GLY A 581 13.09 -8.45 21.80
C GLY A 581 13.21 -7.09 21.15
N LEU A 582 12.09 -6.37 21.05
CA LEU A 582 12.03 -4.99 20.59
C LEU A 582 11.19 -4.15 21.54
N LEU A 583 11.63 -2.92 21.75
CA LEU A 583 10.94 -1.86 22.45
C LEU A 583 10.65 -0.75 21.46
N LEU A 584 9.43 -0.23 21.48
CA LEU A 584 9.11 1.02 20.82
C LEU A 584 9.21 2.14 21.86
N VAL A 585 10.10 3.10 21.58
CA VAL A 585 10.45 4.17 22.53
C VAL A 585 10.31 5.55 21.92
N GLU A 586 9.86 6.50 22.72
CA GLU A 586 9.83 7.92 22.37
C GLU A 586 10.08 8.79 23.59
N ARG A 587 10.22 10.10 23.38
CA ARG A 587 10.32 11.07 24.48
C ARG A 587 9.04 11.04 25.33
N LEU A 588 9.17 11.05 26.66
CA LEU A 588 7.99 10.98 27.56
C LEU A 588 7.01 12.15 27.34
N SER A 589 7.50 13.34 26.97
CA SER A 589 6.65 14.47 26.64
C SER A 589 5.82 14.24 25.38
N GLU A 590 6.39 13.58 24.37
CA GLU A 590 5.74 13.20 23.12
C GLU A 590 4.66 12.14 23.35
N ALA A 591 4.98 11.09 24.11
CA ALA A 591 4.03 10.04 24.47
C ALA A 591 2.79 10.62 25.14
N ARG A 592 2.98 11.54 26.09
CA ARG A 592 1.88 12.25 26.75
C ARG A 592 1.10 13.15 25.80
N ARG A 593 1.77 13.87 24.90
CA ARG A 593 1.10 14.74 23.92
C ARG A 593 0.26 13.93 22.93
N ARG A 594 0.76 12.77 22.50
CA ARG A 594 0.08 11.87 21.54
C ARG A 594 -0.95 10.95 22.20
N GLY A 595 -0.97 10.90 23.53
CA GLY A 595 -1.86 10.00 24.27
C GLY A 595 -1.47 8.53 24.13
N HIS A 596 -0.19 8.24 23.88
CA HIS A 596 0.34 6.89 23.85
C HIS A 596 0.46 6.34 25.28
N ARG A 597 0.19 5.04 25.43
CA ARG A 597 0.35 4.33 26.71
C ARG A 597 1.84 4.28 27.06
N VAL A 598 2.19 4.54 28.32
CA VAL A 598 3.57 4.44 28.80
C VAL A 598 3.69 3.24 29.73
N LEU A 599 4.42 2.23 29.29
CA LEU A 599 4.61 0.97 30.03
C LEU A 599 5.64 1.13 31.16
N ALA A 600 6.73 1.84 30.88
CA ALA A 600 7.77 2.23 31.84
C ALA A 600 8.61 3.38 31.26
N VAL A 601 9.51 3.93 32.07
CA VAL A 601 10.39 5.03 31.67
C VAL A 601 11.86 4.63 31.84
N VAL A 602 12.65 4.80 30.78
CA VAL A 602 14.11 4.79 30.85
C VAL A 602 14.58 6.14 31.39
N ARG A 603 15.01 6.13 32.66
CA ARG A 603 15.46 7.33 33.38
C ARG A 603 16.89 7.72 33.03
N GLY A 604 17.76 6.74 32.86
CA GLY A 604 19.15 6.96 32.51
C GLY A 604 19.80 5.68 32.01
N SER A 605 20.84 5.83 31.20
CA SER A 605 21.66 4.71 30.73
C SER A 605 23.10 5.17 30.53
N ALA A 606 24.04 4.24 30.64
CA ALA A 606 25.44 4.49 30.35
C ALA A 606 26.09 3.28 29.68
N VAL A 607 27.11 3.54 28.87
CA VAL A 607 27.96 2.55 28.21
C VAL A 607 29.42 2.90 28.48
N ASN A 608 30.25 1.90 28.82
CA ASN A 608 31.69 2.07 28.94
C ASN A 608 32.47 0.83 28.45
N SER A 609 33.79 0.83 28.64
CA SER A 609 34.65 -0.32 28.35
C SER A 609 35.49 -0.73 29.56
N ASP A 610 35.75 -2.04 29.65
CA ASP A 610 36.69 -2.66 30.57
C ASP A 610 38.15 -2.25 30.30
N GLY A 611 38.47 -1.84 29.07
CA GLY A 611 39.81 -1.43 28.67
C GLY A 611 40.81 -2.58 28.80
N ALA A 612 41.98 -2.30 29.39
CA ALA A 612 43.02 -3.30 29.62
C ALA A 612 42.71 -4.18 30.85
N SER A 613 41.78 -5.14 30.69
CA SER A 613 41.47 -6.17 31.69
C SER A 613 42.46 -7.34 31.66
N ASN A 614 42.27 -8.34 32.54
CA ASN A 614 43.15 -9.53 32.66
C ASN A 614 42.97 -10.57 31.52
N GLY A 615 42.70 -10.09 30.31
CA GLY A 615 42.37 -10.90 29.13
C GLY A 615 41.18 -10.29 28.40
N LEU A 616 41.16 -10.36 27.06
CA LEU A 616 40.15 -9.70 26.23
C LEU A 616 38.71 -10.01 26.67
N THR A 617 38.47 -11.24 27.11
CA THR A 617 37.16 -11.75 27.51
C THR A 617 36.92 -11.71 29.03
N ALA A 618 37.90 -11.25 29.82
CA ALA A 618 37.80 -11.20 31.27
C ALA A 618 37.08 -9.91 31.72
N PRO A 619 36.00 -10.01 32.52
CA PRO A 619 35.25 -8.85 33.00
C PRO A 619 36.03 -8.02 34.02
N ASN A 620 35.69 -6.74 34.16
CA ASN A 620 36.34 -5.83 35.11
C ASN A 620 35.36 -5.17 36.11
N GLY A 621 35.41 -5.57 37.38
CA GLY A 621 34.55 -5.04 38.46
C GLY A 621 34.56 -3.50 38.58
N PRO A 622 35.72 -2.84 38.65
CA PRO A 622 35.78 -1.37 38.69
C PRO A 622 35.10 -0.68 37.50
N SER A 623 35.15 -1.26 36.30
CA SER A 623 34.44 -0.75 35.13
C SER A 623 32.92 -0.91 35.25
N GLN A 624 32.46 -2.03 35.80
CA GLN A 624 31.05 -2.25 36.10
C GLN A 624 30.53 -1.24 37.14
N GLU A 625 31.28 -0.97 38.20
CA GLU A 625 30.92 0.07 39.17
C GLU A 625 30.83 1.46 38.51
N ARG A 626 31.75 1.79 37.60
CA ARG A 626 31.75 3.08 36.89
C ARG A 626 30.54 3.23 35.99
N VAL A 627 30.13 2.19 35.26
CA VAL A 627 28.95 2.28 34.38
C VAL A 627 27.66 2.40 35.19
N ILE A 628 27.57 1.72 36.35
CA ILE A 628 26.45 1.86 37.29
C ILE A 628 26.33 3.31 37.76
N ARG A 629 27.43 3.88 38.29
CA ARG A 629 27.44 5.26 38.79
C ARG A 629 27.13 6.28 37.68
N ALA A 630 27.61 6.05 36.45
CA ALA A 630 27.32 6.91 35.31
C ALA A 630 25.84 6.87 34.90
N ALA A 631 25.21 5.69 34.88
CA ALA A 631 23.79 5.55 34.56
C ALA A 631 22.89 6.19 35.64
N LEU A 632 23.24 6.03 36.92
CA LEU A 632 22.57 6.71 38.03
C LEU A 632 22.72 8.23 37.97
N SER A 633 23.91 8.72 37.61
CA SER A 633 24.16 10.15 37.39
C SER A 633 23.31 10.70 36.24
N ALA A 634 23.24 9.98 35.12
CA ALA A 634 22.37 10.32 34.00
C ALA A 634 20.88 10.32 34.38
N ALA A 635 20.47 9.39 35.25
CA ALA A 635 19.10 9.32 35.79
C ALA A 635 18.79 10.38 36.86
N ARG A 636 19.83 11.02 37.43
CA ARG A 636 19.78 11.87 38.63
C ARG A 636 19.19 11.16 39.85
N LEU A 637 19.66 9.94 40.08
CA LEU A 637 19.23 9.08 41.19
C LEU A 637 20.45 8.65 42.02
N SER A 638 20.21 8.29 43.28
CA SER A 638 21.22 7.64 44.13
C SER A 638 21.15 6.11 44.02
N THR A 639 22.10 5.42 44.63
CA THR A 639 22.09 3.95 44.74
C THR A 639 20.88 3.43 45.53
N SER A 640 20.47 4.13 46.59
CA SER A 640 19.30 3.77 47.42
C SER A 640 17.94 3.96 46.72
N ASP A 641 17.92 4.63 45.56
CA ASP A 641 16.71 4.84 44.76
C ASP A 641 16.32 3.62 43.91
N VAL A 642 17.18 2.61 43.74
CA VAL A 642 16.90 1.41 42.93
C VAL A 642 16.59 0.23 43.85
N ASP A 643 15.53 -0.50 43.54
CA ASP A 643 15.00 -1.60 44.37
C ASP A 643 15.52 -2.97 43.91
N LEU A 644 15.65 -3.13 42.60
CA LEU A 644 15.94 -4.39 41.92
C LEU A 644 17.03 -4.20 40.87
N VAL A 645 17.99 -5.10 40.80
CA VAL A 645 18.89 -5.25 39.65
C VAL A 645 18.61 -6.57 38.94
N GLU A 646 18.20 -6.45 37.68
CA GLU A 646 18.26 -7.54 36.70
C GLU A 646 19.69 -7.58 36.15
N ALA A 647 20.46 -8.54 36.66
CA ALA A 647 21.89 -8.61 36.43
C ALA A 647 22.25 -9.28 35.10
N HIS A 648 23.51 -9.10 34.69
CA HIS A 648 24.07 -9.87 33.61
C HIS A 648 24.11 -11.36 33.97
N GLY A 649 24.56 -11.74 35.17
CA GLY A 649 24.34 -13.02 35.85
C GLY A 649 24.42 -14.25 34.93
N THR A 650 25.62 -14.59 34.47
CA THR A 650 25.81 -15.61 33.41
C THR A 650 25.96 -17.02 33.95
N GLY A 651 26.01 -17.20 35.28
CA GLY A 651 26.29 -18.51 35.89
C GLY A 651 27.75 -18.91 35.79
N THR A 652 28.66 -17.95 35.53
CA THR A 652 30.09 -18.22 35.37
C THR A 652 30.80 -18.09 36.71
N THR A 653 31.74 -19.01 36.98
CA THR A 653 32.52 -19.04 38.23
C THR A 653 33.35 -17.79 38.47
N LEU A 654 33.79 -17.10 37.41
CA LEU A 654 34.54 -15.85 37.50
C LEU A 654 33.67 -14.60 37.40
N GLY A 655 32.69 -14.58 36.48
CA GLY A 655 31.92 -13.38 36.19
C GLY A 655 30.91 -13.02 37.27
N ASP A 656 30.20 -14.02 37.82
CA ASP A 656 29.16 -13.78 38.81
C ASP A 656 29.73 -13.15 40.10
N PRO A 657 30.89 -13.58 40.65
CA PRO A 657 31.48 -12.89 41.79
C PRO A 657 31.92 -11.46 41.51
N ILE A 658 32.45 -11.17 40.32
CA ILE A 658 32.87 -9.83 39.93
C ILE A 658 31.67 -8.88 39.86
N GLU A 659 30.57 -9.33 39.26
CA GLU A 659 29.33 -8.55 39.19
C GLU A 659 28.70 -8.32 40.56
N ALA A 660 28.58 -9.37 41.38
CA ALA A 660 28.01 -9.24 42.72
C ALA A 660 28.82 -8.28 43.60
N GLN A 661 30.17 -8.33 43.52
CA GLN A 661 31.04 -7.38 44.23
C GLN A 661 30.85 -5.94 43.75
N ALA A 662 30.72 -5.70 42.44
CA ALA A 662 30.46 -4.37 41.91
C ALA A 662 29.11 -3.81 42.40
N LEU A 663 28.08 -4.66 42.48
CA LEU A 663 26.77 -4.31 43.03
C LEU A 663 26.83 -4.03 44.54
N LEU A 664 27.55 -4.85 45.31
CA LEU A 664 27.79 -4.63 46.74
C LEU A 664 28.52 -3.31 46.99
N ALA A 665 29.55 -3.00 46.20
CA ALA A 665 30.35 -1.77 46.30
C ALA A 665 29.63 -0.50 45.80
N THR A 666 28.49 -0.65 45.12
CA THR A 666 27.67 0.47 44.64
C THR A 666 26.31 0.46 45.32
N TYR A 667 25.38 -0.33 44.81
CA TYR A 667 24.03 -0.42 45.32
C TYR A 667 23.97 -0.87 46.76
N GLY A 668 24.78 -1.84 47.19
CA GLY A 668 24.76 -2.42 48.53
C GLY A 668 25.17 -1.50 49.68
N GLN A 669 25.62 -0.28 49.38
CA GLN A 669 26.06 0.70 50.38
C GLN A 669 24.93 1.67 50.77
N ASP A 670 24.96 2.15 52.02
CA ASP A 670 24.06 3.18 52.56
C ASP A 670 22.55 2.87 52.40
N ARG A 671 22.15 1.61 52.62
CA ARG A 671 20.74 1.17 52.49
C ARG A 671 20.11 0.76 53.82
N SER A 672 18.82 1.06 53.97
CA SER A 672 17.96 0.52 55.04
C SER A 672 17.24 -0.77 54.65
N GLU A 673 16.98 -0.97 53.35
CA GLU A 673 16.39 -2.18 52.77
C GLU A 673 17.36 -2.74 51.73
N PRO A 674 17.54 -4.06 51.61
CA PRO A 674 18.48 -4.63 50.65
C PRO A 674 18.10 -4.30 49.20
N LEU A 675 19.09 -4.27 48.33
CA LEU A 675 18.86 -4.34 46.88
C LEU A 675 18.52 -5.80 46.52
N TRP A 676 17.45 -6.00 45.77
CA TRP A 676 17.11 -7.32 45.24
C TRP A 676 17.89 -7.63 43.97
N LEU A 677 18.39 -8.85 43.85
CA LEU A 677 19.21 -9.31 42.74
C LEU A 677 18.61 -10.57 42.10
N GLY A 678 18.52 -10.58 40.77
CA GLY A 678 18.13 -11.76 40.00
C GLY A 678 18.62 -11.73 38.56
N SER A 679 18.40 -12.82 37.83
CA SER A 679 18.68 -12.87 36.39
C SER A 679 17.67 -13.72 35.64
N LEU A 680 17.16 -13.19 34.53
CA LEU A 680 16.32 -13.87 33.55
C LEU A 680 17.02 -15.09 32.94
N LYS A 681 18.36 -15.07 32.87
CA LYS A 681 19.14 -16.17 32.29
C LYS A 681 18.94 -17.48 33.06
N SER A 682 18.59 -17.42 34.34
CA SER A 682 18.24 -18.61 35.12
C SER A 682 16.99 -19.33 34.61
N ASN A 683 16.09 -18.64 33.91
CA ASN A 683 14.88 -19.22 33.34
C ASN A 683 15.07 -19.73 31.91
N LEU A 684 15.83 -19.00 31.09
CA LEU A 684 15.86 -19.23 29.63
C LEU A 684 17.26 -19.29 29.02
N GLY A 685 18.31 -19.29 29.83
CA GLY A 685 19.69 -19.24 29.35
C GLY A 685 20.11 -17.85 28.86
N HIS A 686 21.30 -17.74 28.32
CA HIS A 686 21.86 -16.50 27.82
C HIS A 686 21.43 -16.23 26.37
N ALA A 687 20.39 -15.39 26.20
CA ALA A 687 19.84 -14.98 24.90
C ALA A 687 20.73 -13.98 24.10
N GLN A 688 22.05 -14.07 24.29
CA GLN A 688 23.08 -13.32 23.53
C GLN A 688 22.75 -11.84 23.30
N ALA A 689 22.62 -11.38 22.04
CA ALA A 689 22.37 -9.98 21.73
C ALA A 689 21.02 -9.49 22.27
N ALA A 690 20.03 -10.39 22.41
CA ALA A 690 18.70 -10.12 22.94
C ALA A 690 18.63 -10.19 24.49
N ALA A 691 19.72 -10.55 25.17
CA ALA A 691 19.71 -10.75 26.63
C ALA A 691 19.32 -9.48 27.42
N GLY A 692 19.85 -8.33 27.01
CA GLY A 692 19.57 -7.04 27.67
C GLY A 692 18.11 -6.62 27.56
N VAL A 693 17.56 -6.64 26.35
CA VAL A 693 16.15 -6.30 26.11
C VAL A 693 15.19 -7.29 26.78
N GLY A 694 15.52 -8.59 26.83
CA GLY A 694 14.74 -9.57 27.60
C GLY A 694 14.67 -9.22 29.08
N GLY A 695 15.80 -8.80 29.67
CA GLY A 695 15.86 -8.30 31.05
C GLY A 695 14.99 -7.06 31.27
N ILE A 696 14.97 -6.12 30.32
CA ILE A 696 14.07 -4.95 30.37
C ILE A 696 12.61 -5.39 30.37
N ILE A 697 12.20 -6.28 29.45
CA ILE A 697 10.81 -6.74 29.34
C ILE A 697 10.38 -7.44 30.64
N LYS A 698 11.22 -8.30 31.22
CA LYS A 698 10.98 -8.92 32.54
C LYS A 698 10.72 -7.85 33.62
N VAL A 699 11.58 -6.84 33.69
CA VAL A 699 11.48 -5.77 34.70
C VAL A 699 10.22 -4.92 34.51
N VAL A 700 9.87 -4.57 33.26
CA VAL A 700 8.64 -3.82 32.95
C VAL A 700 7.41 -4.63 33.40
N GLN A 701 7.35 -5.93 33.11
CA GLN A 701 6.24 -6.77 33.58
C GLN A 701 6.23 -6.91 35.11
N ALA A 702 7.39 -7.04 35.76
CA ALA A 702 7.49 -7.05 37.22
C ALA A 702 6.95 -5.76 37.86
N MET A 703 7.20 -4.59 37.26
CA MET A 703 6.62 -3.32 37.69
C MET A 703 5.09 -3.30 37.52
N ARG A 704 4.58 -3.71 36.36
CA ARG A 704 3.14 -3.72 36.06
C ARG A 704 2.35 -4.67 36.97
N HIS A 705 2.91 -5.83 37.28
CA HIS A 705 2.30 -6.80 38.19
C HIS A 705 2.61 -6.54 39.67
N GLY A 706 3.52 -5.61 39.98
CA GLY A 706 3.92 -5.32 41.35
C GLY A 706 4.57 -6.50 42.07
N VAL A 707 5.32 -7.36 41.34
CA VAL A 707 5.95 -8.57 41.88
C VAL A 707 7.36 -8.72 41.33
N MET A 708 8.33 -8.98 42.19
CA MET A 708 9.69 -9.39 41.83
C MET A 708 9.74 -10.92 41.71
N PRO A 709 9.88 -11.50 40.50
CA PRO A 709 9.93 -12.95 40.33
C PRO A 709 11.26 -13.53 40.84
N ARG A 710 11.23 -14.77 41.32
CA ARG A 710 12.44 -15.47 41.79
C ARG A 710 13.46 -15.70 40.66
N THR A 711 14.73 -15.78 41.00
CA THR A 711 15.81 -16.31 40.16
C THR A 711 15.97 -17.80 40.45
N LEU A 712 16.10 -18.63 39.41
CA LEU A 712 16.23 -20.08 39.56
C LEU A 712 17.65 -20.50 39.94
N HIS A 713 17.78 -21.70 40.52
CA HIS A 713 19.04 -22.37 40.85
C HIS A 713 19.93 -21.64 41.88
N ALA A 714 19.36 -20.73 42.66
CA ALA A 714 20.08 -19.87 43.60
C ALA A 714 19.84 -20.23 45.08
N ASP A 715 19.45 -21.46 45.38
CA ASP A 715 19.13 -21.90 46.76
C ASP A 715 20.31 -21.72 47.72
N GLU A 716 21.53 -22.01 47.26
CA GLU A 716 22.77 -21.74 47.97
C GLU A 716 23.57 -20.66 47.21
N PRO A 717 23.79 -19.47 47.81
CA PRO A 717 24.53 -18.40 47.15
C PRO A 717 26.02 -18.72 47.02
N SER A 718 26.68 -18.15 46.02
CA SER A 718 28.09 -18.43 45.73
C SER A 718 29.00 -18.10 46.94
N PRO A 719 29.88 -19.03 47.39
CA PRO A 719 30.82 -18.78 48.47
C PRO A 719 31.99 -17.86 48.05
N HIS A 720 32.10 -17.53 46.76
CA HIS A 720 33.12 -16.64 46.22
C HIS A 720 32.73 -15.16 46.32
N VAL A 721 31.57 -14.86 46.88
CA VAL A 721 31.07 -13.50 47.14
C VAL A 721 30.93 -13.29 48.64
N ASP A 722 31.46 -12.17 49.14
CA ASP A 722 31.20 -11.72 50.51
C ASP A 722 29.87 -10.97 50.57
N TRP A 723 28.77 -11.73 50.65
CA TRP A 723 27.41 -11.18 50.76
C TRP A 723 27.19 -10.34 52.03
N THR A 724 28.09 -10.40 53.02
CA THR A 724 27.98 -9.60 54.24
C THR A 724 28.56 -8.19 54.11
N SER A 725 29.27 -7.90 53.00
CA SER A 725 29.93 -6.61 52.75
C SER A 725 28.99 -5.46 52.35
N GLY A 726 27.71 -5.75 52.11
CA GLY A 726 26.69 -4.77 51.73
C GLY A 726 25.29 -5.38 51.71
N ALA A 727 24.27 -4.53 51.60
CA ALA A 727 22.87 -4.95 51.64
C ALA A 727 22.36 -5.33 50.23
N VAL A 728 22.75 -6.51 49.73
CA VAL A 728 22.26 -7.10 48.47
C VAL A 728 21.77 -8.52 48.75
N GLU A 729 20.55 -8.85 48.32
CA GLU A 729 19.93 -10.17 48.53
C GLU A 729 19.45 -10.79 47.21
N LEU A 730 19.70 -12.09 47.03
CA LEU A 730 19.20 -12.85 45.89
C LEU A 730 17.69 -13.11 46.03
N LEU A 731 16.95 -12.95 44.94
CA LEU A 731 15.52 -13.27 44.87
C LEU A 731 15.30 -14.79 44.77
N THR A 732 15.49 -15.52 45.86
CA THR A 732 15.25 -16.98 45.90
C THR A 732 13.76 -17.34 45.94
N GLU A 733 12.93 -16.41 46.40
CA GLU A 733 11.46 -16.51 46.43
C GLU A 733 10.82 -15.27 45.77
N PRO A 734 9.63 -15.41 45.15
CA PRO A 734 8.92 -14.26 44.60
C PRO A 734 8.49 -13.30 45.72
N ARG A 735 8.60 -11.99 45.48
CA ARG A 735 8.27 -10.96 46.47
C ARG A 735 7.29 -9.94 45.91
N GLU A 736 6.35 -9.50 46.74
CA GLU A 736 5.54 -8.34 46.41
C GLU A 736 6.42 -7.08 46.35
N TRP A 737 6.29 -6.30 45.29
CA TRP A 737 7.05 -5.08 45.08
C TRP A 737 6.22 -3.87 45.55
N THR A 738 6.13 -3.66 46.86
CA THR A 738 5.46 -2.46 47.41
C THR A 738 6.47 -1.34 47.59
N ALA A 739 6.15 -0.12 47.13
CA ALA A 739 7.04 1.03 47.26
C ALA A 739 6.26 2.35 47.45
N ASN A 740 6.68 3.14 48.46
CA ASN A 740 6.12 4.48 48.72
C ASN A 740 6.62 5.54 47.72
N ARG A 741 7.65 5.22 46.94
CA ARG A 741 8.17 5.97 45.77
C ARG A 741 7.92 5.17 44.48
N PRO A 742 8.08 5.73 43.27
CA PRO A 742 8.01 4.93 42.05
C PRO A 742 8.95 3.74 42.13
N ARG A 743 8.48 2.56 41.73
CA ARG A 743 9.30 1.35 41.66
C ARG A 743 10.41 1.57 40.64
N ARG A 744 11.64 1.22 40.99
CA ARG A 744 12.82 1.44 40.13
C ARG A 744 13.69 0.21 40.11
N ALA A 745 14.14 -0.14 38.93
CA ALA A 745 15.07 -1.24 38.73
C ALA A 745 16.17 -0.83 37.75
N ALA A 746 17.27 -1.55 37.77
CA ALA A 746 18.31 -1.43 36.77
C ALA A 746 18.57 -2.74 36.05
N VAL A 747 19.00 -2.66 34.80
CA VAL A 747 19.34 -3.80 33.93
C VAL A 747 20.79 -3.66 33.49
N SER A 748 21.59 -4.70 33.75
CA SER A 748 22.99 -4.77 33.35
C SER A 748 23.20 -5.76 32.20
N SER A 749 24.06 -5.40 31.24
CA SER A 749 24.60 -6.38 30.30
C SER A 749 26.04 -6.06 29.93
N PHE A 750 26.91 -7.07 29.98
CA PHE A 750 28.36 -6.95 29.81
C PHE A 750 28.80 -7.80 28.63
N GLY A 751 29.33 -7.17 27.59
CA GLY A 751 29.77 -7.86 26.38
C GLY A 751 31.11 -8.55 26.60
N ILE A 752 31.30 -9.71 25.99
CA ILE A 752 32.58 -10.44 26.03
C ILE A 752 33.74 -9.65 25.39
N SER A 753 33.44 -8.63 24.57
CA SER A 753 34.43 -7.68 24.04
C SER A 753 34.89 -6.62 25.06
N GLY A 754 34.35 -6.66 26.28
CA GLY A 754 34.62 -5.69 27.35
C GLY A 754 33.75 -4.43 27.29
N THR A 755 32.67 -4.40 26.51
CA THR A 755 31.73 -3.24 26.48
C THR A 755 30.56 -3.47 27.43
N ASN A 756 30.42 -2.59 28.43
CA ASN A 756 29.38 -2.69 29.45
C ASN A 756 28.25 -1.69 29.22
N ALA A 757 27.02 -2.10 29.48
CA ALA A 757 25.85 -1.24 29.47
C ALA A 757 25.03 -1.41 30.75
N HIS A 758 24.51 -0.31 31.27
CA HIS A 758 23.62 -0.29 32.43
C HIS A 758 22.48 0.70 32.22
N VAL A 759 21.24 0.28 32.47
CA VAL A 759 20.01 1.06 32.21
C VAL A 759 19.16 1.11 33.47
N VAL A 760 18.67 2.29 33.84
CA VAL A 760 17.76 2.50 34.98
C VAL A 760 16.34 2.76 34.48
N LEU A 761 15.41 1.94 34.97
CA LEU A 761 13.97 1.96 34.65
C LEU A 761 13.16 2.48 35.84
N GLU A 762 12.07 3.16 35.55
CA GLU A 762 11.10 3.65 36.54
C GLU A 762 9.66 3.37 36.11
N GLU A 763 8.84 2.96 37.07
CA GLU A 763 7.41 2.76 36.92
C GLU A 763 6.65 4.08 36.63
N VAL A 764 5.60 3.98 35.81
CA VAL A 764 4.61 5.05 35.66
C VAL A 764 3.48 4.84 36.64
N ARG A 765 3.32 5.75 37.61
CA ARG A 765 2.17 5.70 38.52
C ARG A 765 0.89 6.06 37.78
N GLU A 766 -0.05 5.13 37.74
CA GLU A 766 -1.41 5.40 37.30
C GLU A 766 -2.13 6.30 38.31
N GLN A 767 -2.85 7.32 37.83
CA GLN A 767 -3.71 8.11 38.70
C GLN A 767 -4.93 7.28 39.11
N VAL A 768 -5.18 7.20 40.42
CA VAL A 768 -6.34 6.52 41.02
C VAL A 768 -7.63 6.99 40.33
N GLU A 769 -8.43 6.02 39.87
CA GLU A 769 -9.51 6.25 38.91
C GLU A 769 -10.79 6.80 39.57
N ALA A 770 -11.42 7.78 38.93
CA ALA A 770 -12.83 8.10 39.13
C ALA A 770 -13.71 7.08 38.39
N GLU A 771 -14.95 6.86 38.87
CA GLU A 771 -15.94 6.00 38.22
C GLU A 771 -16.19 6.47 36.77
N ARG A 772 -16.05 5.56 35.80
CA ARG A 772 -16.07 5.87 34.36
C ARG A 772 -17.38 5.45 33.71
N VAL A 773 -17.85 6.26 32.77
CA VAL A 773 -19.03 5.93 31.96
C VAL A 773 -18.57 5.38 30.62
N THR A 774 -18.77 4.08 30.38
CA THR A 774 -18.47 3.42 29.11
C THR A 774 -19.69 2.68 28.58
N PRO A 775 -19.94 2.65 27.26
CA PRO A 775 -21.03 1.87 26.68
C PRO A 775 -20.78 0.35 26.79
N ASP A 776 -21.84 -0.43 27.06
CA ASP A 776 -21.76 -1.89 27.21
C ASP A 776 -21.68 -2.65 25.88
N VAL A 777 -22.28 -2.09 24.82
CA VAL A 777 -22.29 -2.68 23.47
C VAL A 777 -21.53 -1.76 22.52
N VAL A 778 -20.35 -2.21 22.11
CA VAL A 778 -19.44 -1.50 21.22
C VAL A 778 -18.98 -2.43 20.09
N PRO A 779 -18.54 -1.88 18.94
CA PRO A 779 -17.98 -2.70 17.88
C PRO A 779 -16.56 -3.12 18.22
N TRP A 780 -16.27 -4.38 17.94
CA TRP A 780 -14.94 -4.97 17.92
C TRP A 780 -14.55 -5.15 16.47
N VAL A 781 -13.61 -4.32 16.01
CA VAL A 781 -13.15 -4.30 14.62
C VAL A 781 -11.92 -5.20 14.50
N LEU A 782 -12.04 -6.27 13.73
CA LEU A 782 -10.94 -7.17 13.42
C LEU A 782 -10.53 -6.98 11.97
N SER A 783 -9.23 -7.07 11.71
CA SER A 783 -8.73 -7.14 10.34
C SER A 783 -7.56 -8.09 10.21
N ALA A 784 -7.36 -8.64 9.02
CA ALA A 784 -6.19 -9.43 8.67
C ALA A 784 -5.85 -9.36 7.19
N HIS A 785 -4.68 -9.90 6.82
CA HIS A 785 -4.26 -9.97 5.42
C HIS A 785 -5.10 -10.96 4.60
N ASP A 786 -5.57 -12.05 5.22
CA ASP A 786 -6.45 -13.03 4.59
C ASP A 786 -7.50 -13.59 5.56
N ASP A 787 -8.47 -14.37 5.05
CA ASP A 787 -9.55 -14.94 5.87
C ASP A 787 -9.05 -15.95 6.91
N THR A 788 -7.93 -16.62 6.66
CA THR A 788 -7.36 -17.59 7.60
C THR A 788 -6.78 -16.87 8.81
N ALA A 789 -5.98 -15.83 8.57
CA ALA A 789 -5.45 -14.96 9.60
C ALA A 789 -6.57 -14.27 10.40
N LEU A 790 -7.65 -13.84 9.75
CA LEU A 790 -8.79 -13.21 10.44
C LEU A 790 -9.49 -14.16 11.41
N ARG A 791 -9.72 -15.41 11.00
CA ARG A 791 -10.29 -16.44 11.89
C ARG A 791 -9.35 -16.75 13.04
N ALA A 792 -8.06 -16.94 12.78
CA ALA A 792 -7.06 -17.19 13.81
C ALA A 792 -6.98 -16.02 14.83
N GLN A 793 -7.11 -14.77 14.36
CA GLN A 793 -7.15 -13.59 15.22
C GLN A 793 -8.40 -13.61 16.12
N ALA A 794 -9.56 -13.96 15.57
CA ALA A 794 -10.80 -14.02 16.32
C ALA A 794 -10.81 -15.14 17.36
N GLU A 795 -10.28 -16.32 17.03
CA GLU A 795 -10.10 -17.44 17.96
C GLU A 795 -9.18 -17.06 19.12
N ALA A 796 -8.06 -16.40 18.80
CA ALA A 796 -7.11 -15.91 19.80
C ALA A 796 -7.72 -14.87 20.74
N LEU A 797 -8.46 -13.91 20.20
CA LEU A 797 -9.18 -12.93 21.00
C LEU A 797 -10.25 -13.61 21.86
N HIS A 798 -11.02 -14.54 21.30
CA HIS A 798 -12.04 -15.28 22.03
C HIS A 798 -11.46 -16.07 23.23
N ALA A 799 -10.31 -16.74 23.04
CA ALA A 799 -9.61 -17.44 24.10
C ALA A 799 -9.07 -16.49 25.17
N HIS A 800 -8.46 -15.36 24.77
CA HIS A 800 -7.94 -14.37 25.70
C HIS A 800 -9.04 -13.77 26.59
N LEU A 801 -10.19 -13.42 26.01
CA LEU A 801 -11.36 -12.92 26.76
C LEU A 801 -12.02 -14.01 27.63
N ALA A 802 -11.73 -15.29 27.39
CA ALA A 802 -12.13 -16.38 28.29
C ALA A 802 -11.33 -16.39 29.58
N GLU A 803 -10.03 -16.11 29.46
CA GLU A 803 -9.09 -16.06 30.58
C GLU A 803 -9.20 -14.76 31.39
N HIS A 804 -9.73 -13.68 30.78
CA HIS A 804 -9.83 -12.34 31.39
C HIS A 804 -11.27 -11.79 31.33
N PRO A 805 -12.22 -12.37 32.09
CA PRO A 805 -13.63 -11.97 32.06
C PRO A 805 -13.90 -10.57 32.67
N ASP A 806 -12.90 -9.99 33.33
CA ASP A 806 -12.90 -8.66 33.94
C ASP A 806 -12.64 -7.52 32.93
N LEU A 807 -12.17 -7.83 31.72
CA LEU A 807 -11.97 -6.84 30.66
C LEU A 807 -13.32 -6.26 30.18
N ARG A 808 -13.43 -4.94 30.21
CA ARG A 808 -14.65 -4.23 29.78
C ARG A 808 -14.77 -4.23 28.25
N PRO A 809 -15.95 -4.47 27.67
CA PRO A 809 -16.14 -4.48 26.21
C PRO A 809 -15.67 -3.21 25.49
N ALA A 810 -15.87 -2.04 26.09
CA ALA A 810 -15.43 -0.75 25.55
C ALA A 810 -13.90 -0.63 25.44
N ASP A 811 -13.15 -1.13 26.42
CA ASP A 811 -11.68 -1.12 26.41
C ASP A 811 -11.14 -2.05 25.30
N VAL A 812 -11.76 -3.22 25.14
CA VAL A 812 -11.46 -4.16 24.04
C VAL A 812 -11.74 -3.51 22.69
N GLY A 813 -12.93 -2.90 22.53
CA GLY A 813 -13.33 -2.23 21.29
C GLY A 813 -12.40 -1.07 20.92
N LEU A 814 -12.05 -0.21 21.89
CA LEU A 814 -11.11 0.89 21.68
C LEU A 814 -9.73 0.37 21.26
N THR A 815 -9.24 -0.69 21.91
CA THR A 815 -7.92 -1.27 21.61
C THR A 815 -7.89 -1.83 20.20
N LEU A 816 -8.94 -2.55 19.80
CA LEU A 816 -9.08 -3.11 18.45
C LEU A 816 -9.22 -2.01 17.38
N ALA A 817 -9.97 -0.94 17.66
CA ALA A 817 -10.15 0.18 16.74
C ALA A 817 -8.85 0.98 16.49
N ARG A 818 -7.84 0.85 17.36
CA ARG A 818 -6.51 1.45 17.20
C ARG A 818 -5.54 0.57 16.41
N ARG A 819 -5.92 -0.66 16.06
CA ARG A 819 -5.06 -1.55 15.27
C ARG A 819 -5.09 -1.19 13.79
N PRO A 820 -4.04 -1.56 13.04
CA PRO A 820 -4.04 -1.44 11.58
C PRO A 820 -5.29 -2.08 10.97
N LEU A 821 -5.90 -1.41 10.00
CA LEU A 821 -7.06 -1.93 9.25
C LEU A 821 -6.60 -2.53 7.92
N LEU A 822 -6.34 -3.84 7.94
CA LEU A 822 -5.95 -4.66 6.80
C LEU A 822 -7.15 -4.98 5.88
N ASP A 823 -6.89 -5.66 4.77
CA ASP A 823 -7.87 -5.84 3.69
C ASP A 823 -9.05 -6.72 4.08
N ARG A 824 -8.85 -7.82 4.80
CA ARG A 824 -9.95 -8.67 5.28
C ARG A 824 -10.43 -8.15 6.61
N ARG A 825 -11.69 -7.73 6.68
CA ARG A 825 -12.25 -7.05 7.85
C ARG A 825 -13.50 -7.74 8.35
N ALA A 826 -13.72 -7.67 9.65
CA ALA A 826 -14.97 -8.05 10.29
C ALA A 826 -15.26 -7.12 11.46
N VAL A 827 -16.54 -6.90 11.75
CA VAL A 827 -17.00 -6.14 12.90
C VAL A 827 -18.05 -6.96 13.62
N VAL A 828 -17.84 -7.14 14.92
CA VAL A 828 -18.77 -7.87 15.80
C VAL A 828 -19.12 -7.00 17.01
N PHE A 829 -20.25 -7.25 17.67
CA PHE A 829 -20.72 -6.46 18.83
C PHE A 829 -20.63 -7.21 20.15
N GLY A 830 -19.98 -8.38 20.15
CA GLY A 830 -19.72 -9.13 21.36
C GLY A 830 -18.94 -10.41 21.11
N ARG A 831 -18.50 -11.03 22.21
CA ARG A 831 -17.66 -12.23 22.18
C ARG A 831 -18.30 -13.43 21.48
N ALA A 832 -19.61 -13.61 21.61
CA ALA A 832 -20.31 -14.75 21.01
C ALA A 832 -20.24 -14.74 19.47
N GLU A 833 -20.10 -13.57 18.86
CA GLU A 833 -20.06 -13.39 17.40
C GLU A 833 -18.65 -13.62 16.81
N LEU A 834 -17.60 -13.70 17.64
CA LEU A 834 -16.21 -13.84 17.14
C LEU A 834 -15.97 -15.12 16.35
N LEU A 835 -16.58 -16.24 16.74
CA LEU A 835 -16.34 -17.54 16.10
C LEU A 835 -17.18 -17.75 14.83
N ASP A 836 -18.26 -16.99 14.67
CA ASP A 836 -19.16 -17.02 13.51
C ASP A 836 -19.06 -15.72 12.69
N LEU A 837 -17.93 -15.01 12.77
CA LEU A 837 -17.76 -13.74 12.10
C LEU A 837 -17.88 -13.88 10.57
N THR A 838 -18.46 -12.86 9.95
CA THR A 838 -18.48 -12.72 8.49
C THR A 838 -17.47 -11.68 8.09
N SER A 839 -16.54 -12.07 7.20
CA SER A 839 -15.54 -11.15 6.68
C SER A 839 -16.01 -10.48 5.40
N GLY A 840 -15.46 -9.30 5.13
CA GLY A 840 -15.50 -8.65 3.82
C GLY A 840 -14.14 -8.08 3.46
N GLU A 841 -14.03 -7.64 2.21
CA GLU A 841 -12.81 -7.06 1.68
C GLU A 841 -12.93 -5.53 1.66
N GLY A 842 -11.96 -4.84 2.26
CA GLY A 842 -11.88 -3.39 2.34
C GLY A 842 -11.28 -2.73 1.10
N SER A 843 -10.71 -3.52 0.18
CA SER A 843 -10.15 -3.07 -1.09
C SER A 843 -11.25 -2.91 -2.16
N GLY A 844 -11.08 -2.00 -3.13
CA GLY A 844 -12.02 -1.88 -4.27
C GLY A 844 -13.32 -1.08 -4.04
N ARG A 845 -13.41 -0.30 -2.96
CA ARG A 845 -14.52 0.64 -2.70
C ARG A 845 -14.66 1.71 -3.80
N GLY A 846 -15.89 1.94 -4.25
CA GLY A 846 -16.28 3.11 -5.05
C GLY A 846 -16.79 4.29 -4.20
N LYS A 847 -17.50 5.22 -4.85
CA LYS A 847 -18.05 6.42 -4.19
C LYS A 847 -19.29 6.07 -3.36
N THR A 848 -19.62 6.92 -2.40
CA THR A 848 -20.76 6.77 -1.48
C THR A 848 -21.86 7.77 -1.79
N ALA A 849 -23.12 7.30 -1.87
CA ALA A 849 -24.29 8.15 -2.00
C ALA A 849 -25.23 7.99 -0.80
N PHE A 850 -25.70 9.12 -0.25
CA PHE A 850 -26.76 9.11 0.76
C PHE A 850 -28.12 9.32 0.09
N LEU A 851 -29.06 8.45 0.42
CA LEU A 851 -30.42 8.43 -0.12
C LEU A 851 -31.42 8.90 0.95
N PHE A 852 -32.26 9.87 0.62
CA PHE A 852 -33.25 10.46 1.54
C PHE A 852 -34.67 10.08 1.10
N THR A 853 -35.49 9.57 2.01
CA THR A 853 -36.76 8.92 1.66
C THR A 853 -37.90 9.89 1.36
N GLY A 854 -38.82 9.45 0.52
CA GLY A 854 -40.06 10.15 0.24
C GLY A 854 -41.18 9.78 1.23
N GLN A 855 -42.33 10.42 1.06
CA GLN A 855 -43.54 10.07 1.79
C GLN A 855 -44.00 8.63 1.48
N GLY A 856 -44.36 7.89 2.54
CA GLY A 856 -44.82 6.50 2.50
C GLY A 856 -44.02 5.56 3.39
N SER A 857 -42.85 5.99 3.90
CA SER A 857 -42.01 5.23 4.84
C SER A 857 -42.24 5.62 6.31
N GLN A 858 -42.91 6.74 6.57
CA GLN A 858 -43.14 7.23 7.92
C GLN A 858 -43.91 6.22 8.77
N ARG A 859 -43.53 6.13 10.04
CA ARG A 859 -44.19 5.28 11.04
C ARG A 859 -44.15 5.96 12.40
N VAL A 860 -45.17 5.71 13.21
CA VAL A 860 -45.19 6.16 14.61
C VAL A 860 -44.00 5.54 15.35
N GLY A 861 -43.29 6.35 16.13
CA GLY A 861 -42.12 5.94 16.91
C GLY A 861 -40.82 5.82 16.13
N MET A 862 -40.75 6.27 14.86
CA MET A 862 -39.48 6.33 14.13
C MET A 862 -38.47 7.27 14.81
N GLY A 863 -37.25 6.77 15.03
CA GLY A 863 -36.16 7.52 15.68
C GLY A 863 -36.28 7.60 17.21
N ARG A 864 -37.28 6.96 17.83
CA ARG A 864 -37.51 7.03 19.29
C ARG A 864 -36.42 6.36 20.09
N GLU A 865 -35.91 5.22 19.63
CA GLU A 865 -34.83 4.49 20.33
C GLU A 865 -33.52 5.26 20.19
N LEU A 866 -33.22 5.76 18.98
CA LEU A 866 -32.05 6.61 18.76
C LEU A 866 -32.10 7.90 19.59
N TYR A 867 -33.28 8.51 19.77
CA TYR A 867 -33.45 9.68 20.63
C TYR A 867 -33.14 9.38 22.11
N ALA A 868 -33.48 8.18 22.59
CA ALA A 868 -33.17 7.77 23.96
C ALA A 868 -31.66 7.53 24.15
N GLU A 869 -31.03 6.84 23.20
CA GLU A 869 -29.69 6.27 23.37
C GLU A 869 -28.55 7.12 22.76
N SER A 870 -28.82 7.94 21.75
CA SER A 870 -27.82 8.79 21.08
C SER A 870 -28.01 10.28 21.42
N SER A 871 -27.01 10.87 22.08
CA SER A 871 -27.01 12.31 22.40
C SER A 871 -26.97 13.19 21.14
N VAL A 872 -26.23 12.76 20.10
CA VAL A 872 -26.11 13.48 18.82
C VAL A 872 -27.43 13.50 18.07
N PHE A 873 -28.08 12.34 17.93
CA PHE A 873 -29.38 12.26 17.27
C PHE A 873 -30.43 13.08 18.00
N ARG A 874 -30.47 12.98 19.35
CA ARG A 874 -31.38 13.76 20.19
C ARG A 874 -31.20 15.26 20.02
N GLN A 875 -29.96 15.76 20.10
CA GLN A 875 -29.67 17.18 19.93
C GLN A 875 -30.11 17.68 18.55
N ALA A 876 -29.80 16.93 17.48
CA ALA A 876 -30.21 17.29 16.13
C ALA A 876 -31.74 17.31 15.99
N LEU A 877 -32.45 16.29 16.48
CA LEU A 877 -33.91 16.23 16.39
C LEU A 877 -34.58 17.37 17.18
N ASP A 878 -34.08 17.67 18.38
CA ASP A 878 -34.60 18.77 19.22
C ASP A 878 -34.40 20.14 18.55
N GLU A 879 -33.24 20.38 17.94
CA GLU A 879 -32.98 21.63 17.21
C GLU A 879 -33.95 21.80 16.03
N ILE A 880 -34.20 20.74 15.28
CA ILE A 880 -35.11 20.76 14.13
C ILE A 880 -36.56 20.96 14.59
N CYS A 881 -37.00 20.25 15.63
CA CYS A 881 -38.35 20.41 16.20
C CYS A 881 -38.57 21.84 16.68
N ALA A 882 -37.59 22.44 17.37
CA ALA A 882 -37.69 23.83 17.85
C ALA A 882 -37.92 24.85 16.72
N ARG A 883 -37.52 24.54 15.48
CA ARG A 883 -37.75 25.37 14.29
C ARG A 883 -39.09 25.09 13.59
N LEU A 884 -39.57 23.86 13.63
CA LEU A 884 -40.81 23.43 12.97
C LEU A 884 -42.06 23.61 13.84
N ASP A 885 -41.94 23.46 15.15
CA ASP A 885 -43.05 23.57 16.11
C ASP A 885 -43.80 24.92 16.02
N PRO A 886 -43.16 26.09 15.79
CA PRO A 886 -43.88 27.35 15.65
C PRO A 886 -44.81 27.45 14.42
N VAL A 887 -44.65 26.56 13.44
CA VAL A 887 -45.41 26.57 12.16
C VAL A 887 -46.30 25.34 11.98
N LEU A 888 -46.42 24.51 13.03
CA LEU A 888 -47.30 23.35 13.13
C LEU A 888 -48.32 23.55 14.26
N ASP A 889 -49.52 23.00 14.12
CA ASP A 889 -50.59 23.16 15.14
C ASP A 889 -50.30 22.34 16.43
N ARG A 890 -49.44 21.34 16.33
CA ARG A 890 -49.01 20.44 17.40
C ARG A 890 -47.50 20.26 17.32
N PRO A 891 -46.79 20.20 18.45
CA PRO A 891 -45.35 19.93 18.44
C PRO A 891 -45.01 18.63 17.72
N LEU A 892 -44.03 18.66 16.83
CA LEU A 892 -43.69 17.55 15.93
C LEU A 892 -43.28 16.29 16.71
N ARG A 893 -42.53 16.46 17.81
CA ARG A 893 -42.10 15.35 18.66
C ARG A 893 -43.27 14.62 19.32
N THR A 894 -44.33 15.33 19.69
CA THR A 894 -45.56 14.73 20.24
C THR A 894 -46.25 13.83 19.22
N VAL A 895 -46.23 14.21 17.94
CA VAL A 895 -46.76 13.41 16.83
C VAL A 895 -45.86 12.21 16.52
N LEU A 896 -44.53 12.44 16.43
CA LEU A 896 -43.54 11.39 16.15
C LEU A 896 -43.58 10.25 17.17
N PHE A 897 -43.68 10.58 18.45
CA PHE A 897 -43.64 9.62 19.57
C PHE A 897 -45.00 9.40 20.23
N ALA A 898 -46.09 9.72 19.53
CA ALA A 898 -47.44 9.46 19.99
C ALA A 898 -47.67 7.96 20.24
N GLU A 899 -48.63 7.64 21.09
CA GLU A 899 -49.12 6.27 21.21
C GLU A 899 -49.79 5.85 19.89
N PRO A 900 -49.60 4.60 19.42
CA PRO A 900 -50.31 4.08 18.26
C PRO A 900 -51.82 4.27 18.38
N ASP A 901 -52.49 4.56 17.27
CA ASP A 901 -53.95 4.78 17.18
C ASP A 901 -54.52 5.94 18.04
N SER A 902 -53.68 6.85 18.54
CA SER A 902 -54.10 8.09 19.20
C SER A 902 -54.46 9.21 18.22
N ALA A 903 -55.12 10.25 18.71
CA ALA A 903 -55.44 11.44 17.90
C ALA A 903 -54.17 12.15 17.38
N ASP A 904 -53.10 12.16 18.17
CA ASP A 904 -51.82 12.77 17.76
C ASP A 904 -51.08 11.87 16.75
N SER A 905 -51.17 10.53 16.84
CA SER A 905 -50.52 9.65 15.84
C SER A 905 -51.20 9.71 14.47
N ALA A 906 -52.52 9.93 14.43
CA ALA A 906 -53.25 10.15 13.18
C ALA A 906 -52.81 11.43 12.44
N LEU A 907 -52.19 12.41 13.13
CA LEU A 907 -51.64 13.60 12.48
C LEU A 907 -50.44 13.25 11.59
N LEU A 908 -49.70 12.17 11.87
CA LEU A 908 -48.54 11.76 11.07
C LEU A 908 -48.91 11.43 9.61
N ASP A 909 -50.16 11.06 9.35
CA ASP A 909 -50.69 10.80 8.01
C ASP A 909 -51.12 12.08 7.25
N GLN A 910 -51.13 13.23 7.92
CA GLN A 910 -51.32 14.52 7.26
C GLN A 910 -50.00 14.98 6.65
N THR A 911 -50.05 15.36 5.38
CA THR A 911 -48.88 15.74 4.55
C THR A 911 -47.98 16.78 5.22
N ALA A 912 -48.57 17.77 5.90
CA ALA A 912 -47.81 18.80 6.61
C ALA A 912 -46.91 18.21 7.73
N TYR A 913 -47.43 17.26 8.51
CA TYR A 913 -46.66 16.57 9.54
C TYR A 913 -45.78 15.48 8.96
N THR A 914 -46.23 14.71 7.96
CA THR A 914 -45.44 13.66 7.34
C THR A 914 -44.12 14.20 6.79
N GLN A 915 -44.18 15.31 6.05
CA GLN A 915 -43.00 15.92 5.44
C GLN A 915 -42.06 16.52 6.47
N ALA A 916 -42.59 17.23 7.46
CA ALA A 916 -41.82 17.76 8.58
C ALA A 916 -41.12 16.64 9.38
N ALA A 917 -41.85 15.55 9.67
CA ALA A 917 -41.38 14.39 10.40
C ALA A 917 -40.26 13.65 9.67
N LEU A 918 -40.44 13.38 8.36
CA LEU A 918 -39.41 12.75 7.53
C LEU A 918 -38.16 13.62 7.48
N PHE A 919 -38.27 14.90 7.14
CA PHE A 919 -37.13 15.81 7.12
C PHE A 919 -36.38 15.83 8.47
N ALA A 920 -37.10 15.93 9.59
CA ALA A 920 -36.48 15.97 10.91
C ALA A 920 -35.71 14.70 11.26
N VAL A 921 -36.30 13.53 10.99
CA VAL A 921 -35.65 12.24 11.26
C VAL A 921 -34.47 12.00 10.32
N GLU A 922 -34.61 12.29 9.03
CA GLU A 922 -33.58 12.08 8.04
C GLU A 922 -32.34 12.97 8.26
N VAL A 923 -32.55 14.24 8.63
CA VAL A 923 -31.45 15.16 8.97
C VAL A 923 -30.81 14.76 10.31
N ALA A 924 -31.58 14.30 11.29
CA ALA A 924 -31.03 13.77 12.54
C ALA A 924 -30.21 12.48 12.32
N LEU A 925 -30.66 11.58 11.42
CA LEU A 925 -29.90 10.41 10.98
C LEU A 925 -28.63 10.80 10.26
N PHE A 926 -28.67 11.83 9.39
CA PHE A 926 -27.48 12.37 8.77
C PHE A 926 -26.46 12.83 9.83
N ARG A 927 -26.87 13.63 10.82
CA ARG A 927 -25.96 14.09 11.90
C ARG A 927 -25.38 12.93 12.70
N PHE A 928 -26.17 11.87 12.95
CA PHE A 928 -25.69 10.65 13.59
C PHE A 928 -24.59 9.96 12.76
N VAL A 929 -24.84 9.73 11.47
CA VAL A 929 -23.87 9.10 10.56
C VAL A 929 -22.63 9.97 10.37
N GLU A 930 -22.81 11.29 10.30
CA GLU A 930 -21.73 12.26 10.20
C GLU A 930 -20.84 12.27 11.45
N HIS A 931 -21.41 12.13 12.64
CA HIS A 931 -20.65 12.02 13.89
C HIS A 931 -19.72 10.81 13.89
N HIS A 932 -20.13 9.72 13.24
CA HIS A 932 -19.29 8.54 13.02
C HIS A 932 -18.27 8.70 11.88
N GLY A 933 -18.04 9.93 11.38
CA GLY A 933 -17.03 10.23 10.38
C GLY A 933 -17.40 9.83 8.94
N VAL A 934 -18.59 9.29 8.72
CA VAL A 934 -19.04 8.87 7.39
C VAL A 934 -19.55 10.11 6.62
N ARG A 935 -19.11 10.26 5.37
CA ARG A 935 -19.47 11.38 4.49
C ARG A 935 -19.90 10.87 3.11
N PRO A 936 -20.93 11.47 2.49
CA PRO A 936 -21.30 11.15 1.12
C PRO A 936 -20.41 11.87 0.10
N ASP A 937 -20.15 11.21 -1.03
CA ASP A 937 -19.65 11.84 -2.24
C ASP A 937 -20.80 12.47 -3.04
N PHE A 938 -22.02 11.91 -2.92
CA PHE A 938 -23.24 12.39 -3.56
C PHE A 938 -24.45 12.28 -2.63
N VAL A 939 -25.43 13.14 -2.82
CA VAL A 939 -26.73 13.01 -2.15
C VAL A 939 -27.86 12.93 -3.17
N PHE A 940 -28.88 12.14 -2.84
CA PHE A 940 -30.08 12.00 -3.66
C PHE A 940 -31.30 11.81 -2.79
N GLY A 941 -32.38 12.55 -3.04
CA GLY A 941 -33.60 12.45 -2.25
C GLY A 941 -34.82 12.19 -3.12
N HIS A 942 -35.75 11.37 -2.63
CA HIS A 942 -37.02 11.08 -3.31
C HIS A 942 -38.11 12.03 -2.82
N SER A 943 -38.67 12.85 -3.71
CA SER A 943 -39.69 13.85 -3.41
C SER A 943 -39.27 14.73 -2.23
N VAL A 944 -39.98 14.70 -1.08
CA VAL A 944 -39.62 15.49 0.10
C VAL A 944 -38.17 15.26 0.58
N GLY A 945 -37.62 14.06 0.37
CA GLY A 945 -36.24 13.74 0.70
C GLY A 945 -35.22 14.63 -0.02
N GLU A 946 -35.55 15.21 -1.19
CA GLU A 946 -34.65 16.14 -1.89
C GLU A 946 -34.42 17.43 -1.08
N VAL A 947 -35.35 17.81 -0.20
CA VAL A 947 -35.16 18.93 0.74
C VAL A 947 -34.11 18.60 1.80
N ALA A 948 -34.13 17.37 2.33
CA ALA A 948 -33.10 16.88 3.25
C ALA A 948 -31.74 16.77 2.55
N ALA A 949 -31.71 16.23 1.33
CA ALA A 949 -30.50 16.17 0.50
C ALA A 949 -29.91 17.57 0.23
N ALA A 950 -30.74 18.56 -0.11
CA ALA A 950 -30.31 19.94 -0.33
C ALA A 950 -29.78 20.61 0.94
N HIS A 951 -30.38 20.35 2.10
CA HIS A 951 -29.84 20.81 3.38
C HIS A 951 -28.46 20.22 3.66
N VAL A 952 -28.34 18.89 3.51
CA VAL A 952 -27.07 18.17 3.73
C VAL A 952 -25.98 18.63 2.76
N ALA A 953 -26.33 18.93 1.50
CA ALA A 953 -25.43 19.49 0.52
C ALA A 953 -25.08 20.98 0.74
N GLY A 954 -25.61 21.63 1.78
CA GLY A 954 -25.32 23.04 2.08
C GLY A 954 -26.08 24.05 1.21
N VAL A 955 -27.00 23.60 0.36
CA VAL A 955 -27.86 24.50 -0.45
C VAL A 955 -28.80 25.29 0.45
N LEU A 956 -29.28 24.66 1.52
CA LEU A 956 -30.17 25.26 2.51
C LEU A 956 -29.51 25.16 3.88
N ASP A 957 -29.42 26.27 4.61
CA ASP A 957 -29.15 26.15 6.05
C ASP A 957 -30.37 25.52 6.76
N LEU A 958 -30.22 25.18 8.05
CA LEU A 958 -31.30 24.49 8.76
C LEU A 958 -32.58 25.33 8.86
N ALA A 959 -32.46 26.65 8.99
CA ALA A 959 -33.61 27.54 9.10
C ALA A 959 -34.39 27.58 7.79
N ASP A 960 -33.68 27.81 6.69
CA ASP A 960 -34.20 27.85 5.32
C ASP A 960 -34.85 26.50 4.94
N ALA A 961 -34.22 25.38 5.29
CA ALA A 961 -34.75 24.05 5.02
C ALA A 961 -36.05 23.77 5.79
N CYS A 962 -36.11 24.14 7.08
CA CYS A 962 -37.34 24.05 7.88
C CYS A 962 -38.47 24.93 7.32
N THR A 963 -38.15 26.15 6.86
CA THR A 963 -39.12 27.02 6.20
C THR A 963 -39.65 26.39 4.92
N LEU A 964 -38.76 25.87 4.06
CA LEU A 964 -39.15 25.25 2.80
C LEU A 964 -40.00 23.99 3.01
N VAL A 965 -39.60 23.06 3.88
CA VAL A 965 -40.36 21.82 4.11
C VAL A 965 -41.73 22.09 4.72
N ALA A 966 -41.84 23.06 5.64
CA ALA A 966 -43.13 23.44 6.22
C ALA A 966 -44.05 24.12 5.21
N ALA A 967 -43.52 25.03 4.39
CA ALA A 967 -44.26 25.66 3.29
C ALA A 967 -44.73 24.63 2.26
N ARG A 968 -43.85 23.70 1.88
CA ARG A 968 -44.14 22.60 0.95
C ARG A 968 -45.25 21.71 1.50
N GLY A 969 -45.14 21.27 2.76
CA GLY A 969 -46.13 20.42 3.41
C GLY A 969 -47.52 21.08 3.48
N ARG A 970 -47.59 22.36 3.87
CA ARG A 970 -48.85 23.12 3.89
C ARG A 970 -49.45 23.31 2.50
N ALA A 971 -48.64 23.72 1.53
CA ALA A 971 -49.11 23.94 0.16
C ALA A 971 -49.69 22.64 -0.43
N MET A 972 -48.97 21.52 -0.32
CA MET A 972 -49.42 20.23 -0.83
C MET A 972 -50.65 19.69 -0.08
N GLN A 973 -50.77 19.92 1.23
CA GLN A 973 -51.95 19.57 2.04
C GLN A 973 -53.18 20.41 1.67
N SER A 974 -52.99 21.66 1.21
CA SER A 974 -54.08 22.56 0.82
C SER A 974 -54.60 22.36 -0.61
N ALA A 975 -53.97 21.45 -1.37
CA ALA A 975 -54.42 21.10 -2.70
C ALA A 975 -55.77 20.37 -2.66
N ARG A 976 -56.37 20.14 -3.82
CA ARG A 976 -57.66 19.44 -3.90
C ARG A 976 -57.57 17.99 -3.41
N GLU A 977 -58.57 17.54 -2.65
CA GLU A 977 -58.61 16.24 -1.96
C GLU A 977 -59.27 15.10 -2.78
N ASP A 978 -59.77 15.38 -3.99
CA ASP A 978 -60.44 14.39 -4.85
C ASP A 978 -59.47 13.64 -5.80
N GLY A 979 -58.21 13.55 -5.39
CA GLY A 979 -57.13 12.88 -6.10
C GLY A 979 -56.75 11.52 -5.51
N ALA A 980 -56.10 10.67 -6.31
CA ALA A 980 -55.51 9.43 -5.84
C ALA A 980 -54.15 9.17 -6.50
N MET A 981 -53.35 8.31 -5.87
CA MET A 981 -52.09 7.82 -6.43
C MET A 981 -52.05 6.29 -6.41
N ALA A 982 -51.42 5.68 -7.42
CA ALA A 982 -51.26 4.23 -7.50
C ALA A 982 -49.92 3.84 -8.11
N ALA A 983 -49.27 2.83 -7.51
CA ALA A 983 -48.09 2.18 -8.08
C ALA A 983 -48.53 1.06 -9.05
N ILE A 984 -47.88 0.97 -10.20
CA ILE A 984 -48.15 0.03 -11.29
C ILE A 984 -46.85 -0.69 -11.66
N GLU A 985 -46.90 -2.01 -11.75
CA GLU A 985 -45.79 -2.85 -12.23
C GLU A 985 -45.65 -2.79 -13.77
N ALA A 986 -45.21 -1.64 -14.27
CA ALA A 986 -45.01 -1.35 -15.69
C ALA A 986 -43.90 -0.31 -15.90
N THR A 987 -43.35 -0.30 -17.11
CA THR A 987 -42.41 0.73 -17.56
C THR A 987 -43.12 2.08 -17.74
N GLU A 988 -42.36 3.17 -17.76
CA GLU A 988 -42.92 4.51 -17.98
C GLU A 988 -43.64 4.62 -19.32
N ASP A 989 -43.04 4.10 -20.40
CA ASP A 989 -43.61 4.16 -21.75
C ASP A 989 -44.95 3.42 -21.84
N GLU A 990 -45.00 2.20 -21.29
CA GLU A 990 -46.23 1.40 -21.18
C GLU A 990 -47.34 2.16 -20.43
N VAL A 991 -47.01 2.86 -19.35
CA VAL A 991 -47.99 3.64 -18.57
C VAL A 991 -48.45 4.86 -19.36
N ARG A 992 -47.53 5.61 -19.99
CA ARG A 992 -47.84 6.83 -20.76
C ARG A 992 -48.84 6.58 -21.88
N GLU A 993 -48.77 5.43 -22.56
CA GLU A 993 -49.73 5.02 -23.59
C GLU A 993 -51.16 4.82 -23.07
N THR A 994 -51.32 4.63 -21.76
CA THR A 994 -52.61 4.35 -21.12
C THR A 994 -53.20 5.56 -20.37
N LEU A 995 -52.45 6.66 -20.26
CA LEU A 995 -52.91 7.84 -19.53
C LEU A 995 -54.02 8.58 -20.30
N ALA A 996 -55.10 8.91 -19.60
CA ALA A 996 -56.20 9.71 -20.12
C ALA A 996 -56.79 10.60 -19.00
N GLY A 997 -57.31 11.77 -19.36
CA GLY A 997 -57.85 12.75 -18.40
C GLY A 997 -56.76 13.47 -17.60
N VAL A 998 -57.09 13.91 -16.38
CA VAL A 998 -56.15 14.62 -15.49
C VAL A 998 -55.35 13.61 -14.66
N VAL A 999 -54.51 12.82 -15.32
CA VAL A 999 -53.58 11.86 -14.69
C VAL A 999 -52.18 12.06 -15.26
N ALA A 1000 -51.17 12.08 -14.39
CA ALA A 1000 -49.76 12.15 -14.76
C ALA A 1000 -48.97 10.99 -14.16
N VAL A 1001 -47.78 10.74 -14.71
CA VAL A 1001 -46.75 9.97 -14.01
C VAL A 1001 -46.22 10.85 -12.88
N ALA A 1002 -46.29 10.36 -11.65
CA ALA A 1002 -45.80 11.04 -10.46
C ALA A 1002 -44.40 10.59 -10.06
N ALA A 1003 -44.03 9.33 -10.34
CA ALA A 1003 -42.69 8.83 -10.07
C ALA A 1003 -42.34 7.65 -10.97
N VAL A 1004 -41.06 7.54 -11.35
CA VAL A 1004 -40.47 6.36 -11.99
C VAL A 1004 -39.41 5.80 -11.03
N ASN A 1005 -39.82 4.85 -10.20
CA ASN A 1005 -39.07 4.38 -9.04
C ASN A 1005 -38.10 3.24 -9.35
N ALA A 1006 -38.40 2.43 -10.35
CA ALA A 1006 -37.56 1.34 -10.84
C ALA A 1006 -37.94 1.06 -12.30
N PRO A 1007 -37.17 0.25 -13.06
CA PRO A 1007 -37.44 0.02 -14.49
C PRO A 1007 -38.87 -0.45 -14.79
N ARG A 1008 -39.53 -1.11 -13.84
CA ARG A 1008 -40.92 -1.57 -13.95
C ARG A 1008 -41.79 -1.16 -12.75
N SER A 1009 -41.46 -0.05 -12.09
CA SER A 1009 -42.24 0.47 -10.96
C SER A 1009 -42.54 1.95 -11.20
N THR A 1010 -43.75 2.22 -11.69
CA THR A 1010 -44.21 3.56 -12.07
C THR A 1010 -45.41 3.95 -11.21
N VAL A 1011 -45.41 5.17 -10.69
CA VAL A 1011 -46.52 5.73 -9.90
C VAL A 1011 -47.30 6.71 -10.76
N VAL A 1012 -48.61 6.56 -10.80
CA VAL A 1012 -49.55 7.50 -11.43
C VAL A 1012 -50.31 8.29 -10.38
N SER A 1013 -50.71 9.51 -10.74
CA SER A 1013 -51.36 10.47 -9.86
C SER A 1013 -52.34 11.35 -10.62
N GLY A 1014 -53.57 11.49 -10.11
CA GLY A 1014 -54.61 12.28 -10.74
C GLY A 1014 -55.99 12.10 -10.12
N ASP A 1015 -57.05 12.40 -10.88
CA ASP A 1015 -58.44 12.24 -10.41
C ASP A 1015 -58.72 10.80 -9.95
N GLU A 1016 -59.37 10.63 -8.80
CA GLU A 1016 -59.59 9.32 -8.18
C GLU A 1016 -60.22 8.30 -9.14
N SER A 1017 -61.27 8.72 -9.88
CA SER A 1017 -61.96 7.83 -10.82
C SER A 1017 -61.08 7.38 -11.99
N ALA A 1018 -60.13 8.22 -12.43
CA ALA A 1018 -59.23 7.90 -13.52
C ALA A 1018 -58.12 6.95 -13.08
N VAL A 1019 -57.59 7.15 -11.87
CA VAL A 1019 -56.62 6.22 -11.26
C VAL A 1019 -57.26 4.87 -10.97
N ALA A 1020 -58.51 4.82 -10.51
CA ALA A 1020 -59.25 3.56 -10.32
C ALA A 1020 -59.38 2.76 -11.63
N ARG A 1021 -59.71 3.42 -12.75
CA ARG A 1021 -59.75 2.78 -14.08
C ARG A 1021 -58.39 2.25 -14.52
N LEU A 1022 -57.30 2.95 -14.22
CA LEU A 1022 -55.94 2.47 -14.50
C LEU A 1022 -55.60 1.24 -13.67
N ILE A 1023 -55.96 1.23 -12.37
CA ILE A 1023 -55.79 0.05 -11.51
C ILE A 1023 -56.52 -1.15 -12.11
N GLU A 1024 -57.81 -1.01 -12.46
CA GLU A 1024 -58.59 -2.09 -13.08
C GLU A 1024 -57.99 -2.56 -14.41
N LEU A 1025 -57.60 -1.62 -15.28
CA LEU A 1025 -56.97 -1.92 -16.56
C LEU A 1025 -55.69 -2.76 -16.38
N TRP A 1026 -54.79 -2.32 -15.51
CA TRP A 1026 -53.51 -3.00 -15.30
C TRP A 1026 -53.66 -4.32 -14.53
N SER A 1027 -54.60 -4.40 -13.59
CA SER A 1027 -54.97 -5.67 -12.94
C SER A 1027 -55.55 -6.67 -13.95
N SER A 1028 -56.37 -6.23 -14.92
CA SER A 1028 -56.88 -7.09 -15.99
C SER A 1028 -55.78 -7.66 -16.89
N ARG A 1029 -54.65 -6.93 -17.01
CA ARG A 1029 -53.42 -7.37 -17.70
C ARG A 1029 -52.50 -8.22 -16.81
N ARG A 1030 -52.97 -8.65 -15.64
CA ARG A 1030 -52.21 -9.45 -14.65
C ARG A 1030 -50.92 -8.75 -14.18
N ARG A 1031 -50.89 -7.42 -14.15
CA ARG A 1031 -49.81 -6.64 -13.51
C ARG A 1031 -50.19 -6.32 -12.06
N ARG A 1032 -49.21 -6.26 -11.16
CA ARG A 1032 -49.45 -5.79 -9.79
C ARG A 1032 -49.76 -4.30 -9.79
N THR A 1033 -50.78 -3.91 -9.04
CA THR A 1033 -51.18 -2.53 -8.81
C THR A 1033 -51.42 -2.33 -7.31
N ARG A 1034 -51.08 -1.15 -6.78
CA ARG A 1034 -51.31 -0.81 -5.37
C ARG A 1034 -51.73 0.66 -5.26
N ARG A 1035 -52.93 0.91 -4.75
CA ARG A 1035 -53.35 2.26 -4.34
C ARG A 1035 -52.48 2.72 -3.17
N LEU A 1036 -51.94 3.93 -3.24
CA LEU A 1036 -51.12 4.51 -2.18
C LEU A 1036 -52.03 5.17 -1.13
N PRO A 1037 -51.70 5.07 0.16
CA PRO A 1037 -52.49 5.65 1.26
C PRO A 1037 -52.25 7.15 1.36
N VAL A 1038 -52.71 7.90 0.35
CA VAL A 1038 -52.64 9.37 0.28
C VAL A 1038 -54.00 9.92 -0.13
N SER A 1039 -54.38 11.06 0.44
CA SER A 1039 -55.64 11.76 0.14
C SER A 1039 -55.56 12.72 -1.05
N HIS A 1040 -54.37 12.88 -1.65
CA HIS A 1040 -54.11 13.88 -2.69
C HIS A 1040 -53.35 13.26 -3.87
N ALA A 1041 -53.44 13.89 -5.02
CA ALA A 1041 -52.70 13.52 -6.23
C ALA A 1041 -51.43 14.39 -6.40
N PHE A 1042 -50.38 14.11 -5.62
CA PHE A 1042 -49.09 14.82 -5.71
C PHE A 1042 -48.38 14.60 -7.07
N HIS A 1043 -47.49 15.51 -7.46
CA HIS A 1043 -46.73 15.41 -8.73
C HIS A 1043 -47.64 15.30 -9.96
N SER A 1044 -48.75 16.05 -9.95
CA SER A 1044 -49.78 16.03 -11.00
C SER A 1044 -50.39 17.44 -11.17
N PRO A 1045 -51.23 17.66 -12.21
CA PRO A 1045 -51.96 18.91 -12.38
C PRO A 1045 -52.80 19.35 -11.18
N HIS A 1046 -53.09 18.45 -10.22
CA HIS A 1046 -53.77 18.81 -8.98
C HIS A 1046 -52.96 19.80 -8.12
N MET A 1047 -51.65 19.91 -8.34
CA MET A 1047 -50.81 20.88 -7.63
C MET A 1047 -50.86 22.29 -8.25
N ASP A 1048 -51.40 22.46 -9.46
CA ASP A 1048 -51.37 23.73 -10.20
C ASP A 1048 -52.00 24.89 -9.40
N GLY A 1049 -53.03 24.59 -8.60
CA GLY A 1049 -53.73 25.57 -7.77
C GLY A 1049 -52.92 26.14 -6.60
N VAL A 1050 -51.84 25.47 -6.18
CA VAL A 1050 -51.01 25.86 -5.02
C VAL A 1050 -49.60 26.34 -5.40
N LEU A 1051 -49.22 26.27 -6.69
CA LEU A 1051 -47.86 26.60 -7.14
C LEU A 1051 -47.51 28.08 -6.93
N ALA A 1052 -48.45 29.00 -7.19
CA ALA A 1052 -48.21 30.43 -7.07
C ALA A 1052 -48.01 30.88 -5.62
N SER A 1053 -48.82 30.35 -4.69
CA SER A 1053 -48.66 30.63 -3.25
C SER A 1053 -47.37 30.03 -2.72
N PHE A 1054 -47.05 28.79 -3.10
CA PHE A 1054 -45.80 28.15 -2.70
C PHE A 1054 -44.58 28.92 -3.22
N ARG A 1055 -44.59 29.38 -4.47
CA ARG A 1055 -43.52 30.20 -5.05
C ARG A 1055 -43.26 31.48 -4.25
N ALA A 1056 -44.32 32.13 -3.76
CA ALA A 1056 -44.20 33.35 -2.96
C ALA A 1056 -43.57 33.06 -1.58
N GLU A 1057 -43.88 31.92 -0.96
CA GLU A 1057 -43.23 31.51 0.30
C GLU A 1057 -41.72 31.25 0.12
N LEU A 1058 -41.29 30.78 -1.06
CA LEU A 1058 -39.88 30.56 -1.36
C LEU A 1058 -39.05 31.84 -1.54
N ASP A 1059 -39.66 33.02 -1.69
CA ASP A 1059 -38.92 34.30 -1.74
C ASP A 1059 -38.21 34.62 -0.41
N ALA A 1060 -38.66 34.02 0.69
CA ALA A 1060 -38.03 34.17 2.01
C ALA A 1060 -36.89 33.17 2.27
N VAL A 1061 -36.64 32.23 1.34
CA VAL A 1061 -35.66 31.15 1.49
C VAL A 1061 -34.36 31.53 0.77
N VAL A 1062 -33.22 31.41 1.46
CA VAL A 1062 -31.91 31.68 0.87
C VAL A 1062 -31.27 30.41 0.34
N PHE A 1063 -31.09 30.34 -0.98
CA PHE A 1063 -30.42 29.20 -1.62
C PHE A 1063 -28.94 29.49 -1.89
N ARG A 1064 -28.09 28.54 -1.45
CA ARG A 1064 -26.63 28.59 -1.56
C ARG A 1064 -26.13 27.57 -2.58
N ALA A 1065 -24.86 27.70 -2.96
CA ALA A 1065 -24.24 26.73 -3.85
C ALA A 1065 -24.00 25.40 -3.11
N PRO A 1066 -24.21 24.25 -3.76
CA PRO A 1066 -24.00 22.95 -3.13
C PRO A 1066 -22.51 22.70 -2.86
N GLU A 1067 -22.19 22.25 -1.65
CA GLU A 1067 -20.88 21.75 -1.24
C GLU A 1067 -20.71 20.26 -1.59
N ILE A 1068 -21.82 19.51 -1.60
CA ILE A 1068 -21.87 18.11 -2.03
C ILE A 1068 -22.73 18.03 -3.30
N PRO A 1069 -22.28 17.36 -4.37
CA PRO A 1069 -23.08 17.21 -5.58
C PRO A 1069 -24.43 16.49 -5.32
N VAL A 1070 -25.52 17.08 -5.83
CA VAL A 1070 -26.89 16.59 -5.67
C VAL A 1070 -27.38 16.00 -6.99
N VAL A 1071 -27.94 14.79 -6.96
CA VAL A 1071 -28.72 14.27 -8.10
C VAL A 1071 -30.13 14.82 -8.00
N SER A 1072 -30.60 15.46 -9.06
CA SER A 1072 -31.90 16.12 -9.10
C SER A 1072 -33.01 15.09 -9.25
N ASP A 1073 -34.01 15.15 -8.37
CA ASP A 1073 -35.16 14.24 -8.44
C ASP A 1073 -36.13 14.59 -9.58
N VAL A 1074 -36.04 15.81 -10.10
CA VAL A 1074 -36.84 16.29 -11.25
C VAL A 1074 -36.26 15.82 -12.59
N THR A 1075 -34.93 15.75 -12.70
CA THR A 1075 -34.26 15.45 -13.98
C THR A 1075 -33.65 14.05 -14.05
N GLY A 1076 -33.28 13.46 -12.91
CA GLY A 1076 -32.53 12.20 -12.85
C GLY A 1076 -31.03 12.35 -13.14
N ASP A 1077 -30.55 13.57 -13.39
CA ASP A 1077 -29.15 13.90 -13.66
C ASP A 1077 -28.55 14.73 -12.51
N LEU A 1078 -27.23 14.97 -12.57
CA LEU A 1078 -26.57 15.84 -11.60
C LEU A 1078 -27.09 17.28 -11.72
N ALA A 1079 -27.59 17.82 -10.61
CA ALA A 1079 -28.14 19.16 -10.56
C ALA A 1079 -27.05 20.22 -10.72
N THR A 1080 -27.36 21.27 -11.48
CA THR A 1080 -26.50 22.46 -11.59
C THR A 1080 -26.75 23.43 -10.43
N ASP A 1081 -25.74 24.24 -10.09
CA ASP A 1081 -25.85 25.31 -9.08
C ASP A 1081 -27.07 26.23 -9.35
N ALA A 1082 -27.26 26.60 -10.62
CA ALA A 1082 -28.36 27.47 -11.03
C ALA A 1082 -29.75 26.83 -10.83
N GLN A 1083 -29.86 25.50 -10.98
CA GLN A 1083 -31.13 24.81 -10.74
C GLN A 1083 -31.47 24.82 -9.24
N LEU A 1084 -30.57 24.36 -8.38
CA LEU A 1084 -30.84 24.23 -6.94
C LEU A 1084 -31.08 25.59 -6.26
N ARG A 1085 -30.48 26.66 -6.81
CA ARG A 1085 -30.64 28.03 -6.31
C ARG A 1085 -31.85 28.78 -6.84
N SER A 1086 -32.62 28.16 -7.71
CA SER A 1086 -33.83 28.75 -8.27
C SER A 1086 -35.06 28.31 -7.48
N PRO A 1087 -35.86 29.25 -6.94
CA PRO A 1087 -37.17 28.91 -6.38
C PRO A 1087 -38.07 28.16 -7.39
N ASP A 1088 -37.92 28.45 -8.68
CA ASP A 1088 -38.73 27.81 -9.74
C ASP A 1088 -38.41 26.31 -9.88
N TYR A 1089 -37.20 25.88 -9.50
CA TYR A 1089 -36.87 24.45 -9.42
C TYR A 1089 -37.74 23.75 -8.39
N TRP A 1090 -37.89 24.33 -7.21
CA TRP A 1090 -38.68 23.77 -6.11
C TRP A 1090 -40.19 23.79 -6.39
N VAL A 1091 -40.68 24.76 -7.16
CA VAL A 1091 -42.06 24.78 -7.67
C VAL A 1091 -42.28 23.63 -8.67
N ARG A 1092 -41.33 23.40 -9.59
CA ARG A 1092 -41.38 22.23 -10.49
C ARG A 1092 -41.30 20.93 -9.71
N HIS A 1093 -40.50 20.87 -8.66
CA HIS A 1093 -40.29 19.68 -7.83
C HIS A 1093 -41.55 19.14 -7.15
N ILE A 1094 -42.54 19.97 -6.80
CA ILE A 1094 -43.83 19.47 -6.27
C ILE A 1094 -44.82 19.05 -7.37
N ARG A 1095 -44.53 19.39 -8.63
CA ARG A 1095 -45.46 19.29 -9.76
C ARG A 1095 -45.07 18.21 -10.77
N GLU A 1096 -43.79 18.03 -11.02
CA GLU A 1096 -43.23 17.12 -12.02
C GLU A 1096 -42.95 15.72 -11.45
N ALA A 1097 -42.71 14.75 -12.34
CA ALA A 1097 -42.48 13.37 -11.95
C ALA A 1097 -41.10 13.19 -11.28
N VAL A 1098 -41.05 12.42 -10.21
CA VAL A 1098 -39.84 11.95 -9.55
C VAL A 1098 -39.07 10.96 -10.45
N ARG A 1099 -37.81 11.25 -10.78
CA ARG A 1099 -36.94 10.49 -11.70
C ARG A 1099 -35.96 9.57 -10.96
N PHE A 1100 -36.44 8.80 -10.00
CA PHE A 1100 -35.59 8.01 -9.11
C PHE A 1100 -34.71 6.97 -9.83
N VAL A 1101 -35.28 6.18 -10.75
CA VAL A 1101 -34.49 5.16 -11.49
C VAL A 1101 -33.35 5.79 -12.31
N ASP A 1102 -33.58 6.97 -12.88
CA ASP A 1102 -32.59 7.68 -13.68
C ASP A 1102 -31.48 8.24 -12.77
N GLY A 1103 -31.86 8.79 -11.61
CA GLY A 1103 -30.92 9.25 -10.59
C GLY A 1103 -29.99 8.16 -10.07
N VAL A 1104 -30.52 6.97 -9.77
CA VAL A 1104 -29.69 5.82 -9.37
C VAL A 1104 -28.72 5.40 -10.47
N ARG A 1105 -29.17 5.39 -11.73
CA ARG A 1105 -28.31 5.09 -12.89
C ARG A 1105 -27.24 6.17 -13.11
N THR A 1106 -27.54 7.42 -12.80
CA THR A 1106 -26.55 8.50 -12.80
C THR A 1106 -25.48 8.27 -11.74
N LEU A 1107 -25.87 7.91 -10.51
CA LEU A 1107 -24.93 7.55 -9.44
C LEU A 1107 -24.05 6.36 -9.83
N GLU A 1108 -24.63 5.32 -10.43
CA GLU A 1108 -23.90 4.15 -10.94
C GLU A 1108 -22.83 4.55 -11.98
N ARG A 1109 -23.20 5.39 -12.97
CA ARG A 1109 -22.24 5.91 -13.97
C ARG A 1109 -21.12 6.77 -13.35
N LEU A 1110 -21.38 7.40 -12.20
CA LEU A 1110 -20.41 8.21 -11.47
C LEU A 1110 -19.49 7.37 -10.56
N GLY A 1111 -19.62 6.04 -10.57
CA GLY A 1111 -18.79 5.12 -9.81
C GLY A 1111 -19.23 4.96 -8.35
N VAL A 1112 -20.49 5.25 -8.03
CA VAL A 1112 -21.05 4.98 -6.71
C VAL A 1112 -21.30 3.48 -6.55
N THR A 1113 -20.75 2.89 -5.48
CA THR A 1113 -20.97 1.48 -5.13
C THR A 1113 -21.63 1.32 -3.76
N GLU A 1114 -21.59 2.35 -2.93
CA GLU A 1114 -22.12 2.33 -1.56
C GLU A 1114 -23.32 3.27 -1.45
N PHE A 1115 -24.52 2.71 -1.27
CA PHE A 1115 -25.78 3.45 -1.12
C PHE A 1115 -26.26 3.35 0.32
N VAL A 1116 -26.44 4.50 0.98
CA VAL A 1116 -26.83 4.58 2.38
C VAL A 1116 -28.16 5.30 2.49
N GLU A 1117 -29.24 4.58 2.81
CA GLU A 1117 -30.57 5.17 2.97
C GLU A 1117 -30.74 5.73 4.38
N LEU A 1118 -30.89 7.04 4.45
CA LEU A 1118 -31.24 7.82 5.63
C LEU A 1118 -32.75 8.04 5.59
N GLY A 1119 -33.48 7.15 6.23
CA GLY A 1119 -34.93 7.17 6.33
C GLY A 1119 -35.42 6.25 7.45
N PRO A 1120 -36.73 6.25 7.74
CA PRO A 1120 -37.31 5.45 8.82
C PRO A 1120 -37.47 3.96 8.52
N ASP A 1121 -37.20 3.54 7.28
CA ASP A 1121 -37.23 2.16 6.78
C ASP A 1121 -36.29 1.99 5.57
N GLY A 1122 -36.27 0.81 4.92
CA GLY A 1122 -35.40 0.48 3.79
C GLY A 1122 -36.07 0.44 2.40
N VAL A 1123 -36.87 1.47 2.06
CA VAL A 1123 -37.67 1.48 0.82
C VAL A 1123 -36.80 1.81 -0.40
N LEU A 1124 -35.99 2.87 -0.33
CA LEU A 1124 -35.13 3.30 -1.42
C LEU A 1124 -33.99 2.32 -1.66
N THR A 1125 -33.51 1.62 -0.65
CA THR A 1125 -32.54 0.53 -0.75
C THR A 1125 -33.07 -0.56 -1.69
N ALA A 1126 -34.33 -0.98 -1.49
CA ALA A 1126 -34.96 -1.99 -2.33
C ALA A 1126 -35.17 -1.49 -3.78
N LEU A 1127 -35.48 -0.21 -3.97
CA LEU A 1127 -35.66 0.41 -5.28
C LEU A 1127 -34.33 0.63 -6.02
N ALA A 1128 -33.28 1.04 -5.31
CA ALA A 1128 -31.94 1.22 -5.85
C ALA A 1128 -31.41 -0.12 -6.35
N ASN A 1129 -31.52 -1.19 -5.56
CA ASN A 1129 -31.13 -2.55 -5.98
C ASN A 1129 -31.88 -3.03 -7.24
N GLN A 1130 -33.12 -2.58 -7.47
CA GLN A 1130 -33.87 -2.90 -8.71
C GLN A 1130 -33.48 -2.03 -9.91
N SER A 1131 -32.82 -0.90 -9.66
CA SER A 1131 -32.51 0.13 -10.67
C SER A 1131 -31.09 0.02 -11.22
N LEU A 1132 -30.17 -0.53 -10.41
CA LEU A 1132 -28.78 -0.78 -10.78
C LEU A 1132 -28.68 -1.81 -11.92
N THR A 1133 -27.67 -1.64 -12.76
CA THR A 1133 -27.39 -2.55 -13.89
C THR A 1133 -26.23 -3.50 -13.59
N GLY A 1134 -25.30 -3.10 -12.72
CA GLY A 1134 -24.31 -3.96 -12.07
C GLY A 1134 -24.73 -4.39 -10.66
N GLU A 1135 -23.92 -5.23 -10.03
CA GLU A 1135 -24.09 -5.51 -8.59
C GLU A 1135 -23.58 -4.32 -7.78
N PRO A 1136 -24.39 -3.73 -6.88
CA PRO A 1136 -23.88 -2.73 -5.94
C PRO A 1136 -22.80 -3.34 -5.06
N GLY A 1137 -21.88 -2.50 -4.59
CA GLY A 1137 -21.00 -2.87 -3.50
C GLY A 1137 -21.81 -3.09 -2.21
N SER A 1138 -22.61 -2.10 -1.83
CA SER A 1138 -23.54 -2.16 -0.70
C SER A 1138 -24.71 -1.22 -0.90
N ALA A 1139 -25.90 -1.64 -0.48
CA ALA A 1139 -27.06 -0.78 -0.33
C ALA A 1139 -27.70 -1.09 1.03
N VAL A 1140 -27.62 -0.15 1.98
CA VAL A 1140 -28.00 -0.36 3.37
C VAL A 1140 -28.92 0.75 3.89
N PRO A 1141 -30.01 0.40 4.60
CA PRO A 1141 -30.82 1.36 5.32
C PRO A 1141 -30.34 1.53 6.76
N LEU A 1142 -30.37 2.76 7.28
CA LEU A 1142 -30.01 3.03 8.66
C LEU A 1142 -31.06 2.53 9.66
N LEU A 1143 -32.33 2.58 9.27
CA LEU A 1143 -33.45 2.07 10.06
C LEU A 1143 -34.27 1.06 9.26
N ARG A 1144 -34.91 0.13 9.95
CA ARG A 1144 -35.81 -0.85 9.32
C ARG A 1144 -37.00 -1.14 10.22
N SER A 1145 -38.19 -1.16 9.64
CA SER A 1145 -39.40 -1.47 10.38
C SER A 1145 -39.33 -2.85 11.03
N GLY A 1146 -39.73 -2.95 12.31
CA GLY A 1146 -39.71 -4.19 13.09
C GLY A 1146 -38.33 -4.64 13.57
N ARG A 1147 -37.29 -3.79 13.47
CA ARG A 1147 -35.96 -4.05 14.04
C ARG A 1147 -35.54 -2.95 15.02
N PRO A 1148 -34.73 -3.26 16.05
CA PRO A 1148 -34.17 -2.25 16.93
C PRO A 1148 -33.34 -1.23 16.16
N GLU A 1149 -33.55 0.06 16.40
CA GLU A 1149 -33.04 1.15 15.59
C GLU A 1149 -31.52 1.29 15.74
N LEU A 1150 -31.02 1.33 16.98
CA LEU A 1150 -29.58 1.50 17.22
C LEU A 1150 -28.78 0.29 16.71
N SER A 1151 -29.27 -0.93 16.93
CA SER A 1151 -28.62 -2.14 16.40
C SER A 1151 -28.61 -2.17 14.88
N THR A 1152 -29.68 -1.72 14.22
CA THR A 1152 -29.74 -1.62 12.75
C THR A 1152 -28.75 -0.58 12.23
N ALA A 1153 -28.69 0.60 12.85
CA ALA A 1153 -27.77 1.65 12.47
C ALA A 1153 -26.31 1.24 12.66
N ARG A 1154 -25.98 0.60 13.79
CA ARG A 1154 -24.65 0.04 14.07
C ARG A 1154 -24.25 -1.03 13.06
N ALA A 1155 -25.16 -1.94 12.70
CA ALA A 1155 -24.91 -2.96 11.69
C ALA A 1155 -24.66 -2.35 10.30
N ALA A 1156 -25.38 -1.29 9.94
CA ALA A 1156 -25.13 -0.56 8.69
C ALA A 1156 -23.73 0.08 8.68
N LEU A 1157 -23.35 0.79 9.73
CA LEU A 1157 -22.01 1.37 9.88
C LEU A 1157 -20.90 0.31 9.87
N ALA A 1158 -21.11 -0.81 10.56
CA ALA A 1158 -20.19 -1.95 10.56
C ALA A 1158 -19.99 -2.52 9.15
N GLY A 1159 -21.08 -2.74 8.39
CA GLY A 1159 -21.03 -3.22 7.02
C GLY A 1159 -20.27 -2.27 6.08
N LEU A 1160 -20.44 -0.95 6.27
CA LEU A 1160 -19.69 0.07 5.54
C LEU A 1160 -18.20 0.02 5.89
N GLN A 1161 -17.83 -0.13 7.17
CA GLN A 1161 -16.44 -0.21 7.61
C GLN A 1161 -15.70 -1.44 7.08
N VAL A 1162 -16.38 -2.59 7.09
CA VAL A 1162 -15.86 -3.85 6.51
C VAL A 1162 -15.48 -3.66 5.03
N ARG A 1163 -16.22 -2.83 4.31
CA ARG A 1163 -16.00 -2.52 2.88
C ARG A 1163 -15.05 -1.36 2.61
N GLY A 1164 -14.37 -0.83 3.63
CA GLY A 1164 -13.35 0.20 3.42
C GLY A 1164 -13.70 1.61 3.88
N LEU A 1165 -14.95 1.90 4.28
CA LEU A 1165 -15.31 3.23 4.78
C LEU A 1165 -14.70 3.49 6.17
N PRO A 1166 -14.04 4.63 6.39
CA PRO A 1166 -13.61 4.99 7.73
C PRO A 1166 -14.83 5.28 8.60
N VAL A 1167 -14.95 4.57 9.72
CA VAL A 1167 -16.01 4.76 10.72
C VAL A 1167 -15.34 5.03 12.06
N THR A 1168 -15.70 6.15 12.67
CA THR A 1168 -15.26 6.54 14.01
C THR A 1168 -16.28 6.04 15.01
N TRP A 1169 -15.86 5.25 15.98
CA TRP A 1169 -16.74 4.72 17.02
C TRP A 1169 -16.52 5.45 18.34
N ASP A 1170 -17.61 5.63 19.08
CA ASP A 1170 -17.57 6.19 20.43
C ASP A 1170 -17.39 5.06 21.46
N PHE A 1171 -16.31 5.13 22.22
CA PHE A 1171 -15.99 4.19 23.29
C PHE A 1171 -16.07 4.84 24.69
N GLY A 1172 -16.56 6.09 24.80
CA GLY A 1172 -16.61 6.84 26.05
C GLY A 1172 -15.23 7.01 26.69
N ASP A 1173 -15.14 6.81 28.01
CA ASP A 1173 -13.88 6.89 28.77
C ASP A 1173 -13.06 5.58 28.74
N ALA A 1174 -13.17 4.78 27.67
CA ALA A 1174 -12.41 3.55 27.50
C ALA A 1174 -10.89 3.81 27.44
N ARG A 1175 -10.10 2.79 27.81
CA ARG A 1175 -8.64 2.83 27.76
C ARG A 1175 -8.08 1.64 27.00
N PRO A 1176 -6.91 1.79 26.35
CA PRO A 1176 -6.23 0.66 25.73
C PRO A 1176 -5.86 -0.40 26.76
N VAL A 1177 -6.16 -1.66 26.45
CA VAL A 1177 -5.79 -2.84 27.24
C VAL A 1177 -4.85 -3.73 26.44
N THR A 1178 -4.17 -4.67 27.11
CA THR A 1178 -3.36 -5.67 26.40
C THR A 1178 -4.30 -6.69 25.74
N LEU A 1179 -4.08 -6.97 24.44
CA LEU A 1179 -4.82 -7.96 23.66
C LEU A 1179 -3.82 -8.77 22.81
N PRO A 1180 -4.14 -10.01 22.37
CA PRO A 1180 -3.27 -10.80 21.51
C PRO A 1180 -2.89 -10.05 20.22
N THR A 1181 -1.62 -10.05 19.84
CA THR A 1181 -1.12 -9.44 18.58
C THR A 1181 -1.58 -10.23 17.34
N TYR A 1182 -1.24 -9.72 16.15
CA TYR A 1182 -1.53 -10.34 14.86
C TYR A 1182 -1.14 -11.84 14.78
N ARG A 1183 -2.00 -12.65 14.16
CA ARG A 1183 -1.73 -14.08 13.91
C ARG A 1183 -1.11 -14.31 12.52
N PHE A 1184 0.21 -14.22 12.45
CA PHE A 1184 1.00 -14.57 11.26
C PHE A 1184 0.77 -16.01 10.78
N GLN A 1185 0.60 -16.20 9.47
CA GLN A 1185 0.37 -17.49 8.83
C GLN A 1185 1.69 -18.09 8.33
N GLY A 1186 2.59 -18.35 9.28
CA GLY A 1186 3.96 -18.76 9.00
C GLY A 1186 4.10 -20.07 8.23
N ARG A 1187 4.99 -20.09 7.24
CA ARG A 1187 5.45 -21.29 6.53
C ARG A 1187 6.92 -21.55 6.81
N ARG A 1188 7.37 -22.80 6.65
CA ARG A 1188 8.77 -23.17 6.82
C ARG A 1188 9.65 -22.57 5.71
N PHE A 1189 10.69 -21.84 6.12
CA PHE A 1189 11.77 -21.30 5.31
C PHE A 1189 13.12 -21.56 6.01
N TRP A 1190 13.87 -22.54 5.49
CA TRP A 1190 15.21 -22.87 5.98
C TRP A 1190 16.08 -23.42 4.84
N LEU A 1191 17.30 -22.92 4.67
CA LEU A 1191 18.27 -23.44 3.71
C LEU A 1191 18.88 -24.72 4.26
N ASP A 1192 18.38 -25.87 3.85
CA ASP A 1192 18.98 -27.13 4.28
C ASP A 1192 20.39 -27.26 3.65
N ALA A 1193 21.42 -27.49 4.47
CA ALA A 1193 22.74 -27.79 3.94
C ALA A 1193 22.63 -29.10 3.13
N PRO A 1194 23.12 -29.16 1.87
CA PRO A 1194 23.20 -30.44 1.18
C PRO A 1194 24.01 -31.37 2.07
N ARG A 1195 23.44 -32.54 2.42
CA ARG A 1195 24.20 -33.60 3.08
C ARG A 1195 25.45 -33.77 2.24
N ALA A 1196 26.62 -33.42 2.78
CA ALA A 1196 27.90 -33.55 2.10
C ALA A 1196 27.88 -34.91 1.39
N ALA A 1197 28.19 -34.90 0.08
CA ALA A 1197 28.16 -36.09 -0.76
C ALA A 1197 28.69 -37.26 0.07
N ARG A 1198 27.78 -38.23 0.30
CA ARG A 1198 27.99 -39.36 1.21
C ARG A 1198 29.42 -39.87 1.05
N SER A 1199 30.10 -40.16 2.16
CA SER A 1199 31.45 -40.74 2.15
C SER A 1199 31.53 -41.88 1.14
N ALA A 1200 32.73 -42.10 0.59
CA ALA A 1200 33.06 -43.21 -0.32
C ALA A 1200 32.37 -44.53 0.08
N GLY A 1201 32.24 -44.79 1.38
CA GLY A 1201 31.56 -45.95 1.96
C GLY A 1201 30.11 -46.16 1.51
N ALA A 1202 29.33 -45.11 1.27
CA ALA A 1202 27.93 -45.25 0.83
C ALA A 1202 27.78 -45.65 -0.64
N LEU A 1203 28.85 -45.52 -1.43
CA LEU A 1203 28.94 -45.98 -2.83
C LEU A 1203 29.62 -47.37 -2.92
N GLY A 1204 29.89 -48.02 -1.79
CA GLY A 1204 30.62 -49.29 -1.73
C GLY A 1204 32.13 -49.17 -1.90
N LEU A 1205 32.68 -47.95 -1.78
CA LEU A 1205 34.10 -47.64 -1.91
C LEU A 1205 34.73 -47.51 -0.50
N SER A 1206 35.97 -47.94 -0.31
CA SER A 1206 36.67 -47.78 0.96
C SER A 1206 37.17 -46.34 1.11
N ASP A 1207 36.84 -45.69 2.22
CA ASP A 1207 37.42 -44.40 2.60
C ASP A 1207 38.87 -44.62 3.08
N THR A 1208 39.82 -43.85 2.55
CA THR A 1208 41.25 -44.05 2.83
C THR A 1208 41.78 -43.13 3.93
N GLY A 1209 41.03 -42.08 4.31
CA GLY A 1209 41.52 -41.03 5.20
C GLY A 1209 42.67 -40.18 4.63
N HIS A 1210 42.99 -40.32 3.33
CA HIS A 1210 44.11 -39.61 2.69
C HIS A 1210 43.66 -38.23 2.15
N PRO A 1211 44.41 -37.13 2.38
CA PRO A 1211 44.01 -35.76 2.02
C PRO A 1211 43.91 -35.45 0.51
N VAL A 1212 44.13 -36.45 -0.34
CA VAL A 1212 44.11 -36.32 -1.81
C VAL A 1212 43.35 -37.48 -2.46
N LEU A 1213 43.43 -38.68 -1.89
CA LEU A 1213 42.89 -39.91 -2.47
C LEU A 1213 41.67 -40.38 -1.66
N GLY A 1214 40.56 -39.66 -1.75
CA GLY A 1214 39.40 -39.82 -0.86
C GLY A 1214 38.60 -41.13 -0.96
N ALA A 1215 38.83 -41.98 -1.97
CA ALA A 1215 38.14 -43.28 -2.07
C ALA A 1215 39.00 -44.34 -2.76
N ALA A 1216 38.83 -45.61 -2.37
CA ALA A 1216 39.47 -46.78 -2.96
C ALA A 1216 38.43 -47.85 -3.33
N VAL A 1217 38.68 -48.60 -4.42
CA VAL A 1217 37.91 -49.80 -4.77
C VAL A 1217 38.80 -50.88 -5.34
N GLU A 1218 38.66 -52.11 -4.86
CA GLU A 1218 39.31 -53.28 -5.45
C GLU A 1218 38.50 -53.79 -6.65
N LEU A 1219 39.19 -54.03 -7.77
CA LEU A 1219 38.58 -54.59 -8.97
C LEU A 1219 38.43 -56.10 -8.83
N ALA A 1220 37.26 -56.65 -9.18
CA ALA A 1220 37.03 -58.09 -9.14
C ALA A 1220 37.95 -58.83 -10.14
N GLY A 1221 38.88 -59.64 -9.62
CA GLY A 1221 39.74 -60.53 -10.41
C GLY A 1221 41.26 -60.34 -10.28
N GLY A 1222 41.78 -59.51 -9.37
CA GLY A 1222 43.22 -59.44 -9.09
C GLY A 1222 43.61 -58.38 -8.03
N ASP A 1223 44.90 -58.36 -7.66
CA ASP A 1223 45.54 -57.48 -6.65
C ASP A 1223 45.62 -55.98 -7.06
N THR A 1224 44.59 -55.45 -7.72
CA THR A 1224 44.59 -54.08 -8.29
C THR A 1224 43.48 -53.23 -7.69
N GLY A 1225 43.87 -52.11 -7.05
CA GLY A 1225 42.96 -51.11 -6.52
C GLY A 1225 42.91 -49.84 -7.36
N VAL A 1226 41.72 -49.25 -7.51
CA VAL A 1226 41.51 -47.93 -8.11
C VAL A 1226 41.31 -46.91 -6.99
N LEU A 1227 42.08 -45.83 -7.03
CA LEU A 1227 42.02 -44.73 -6.06
C LEU A 1227 41.46 -43.50 -6.77
N THR A 1228 40.48 -42.82 -6.16
CA THR A 1228 39.92 -41.57 -6.67
C THR A 1228 40.28 -40.43 -5.73
N GLY A 1229 40.55 -39.26 -6.32
CA GLY A 1229 41.06 -38.11 -5.60
C GLY A 1229 40.79 -36.80 -6.33
N ARG A 1230 40.75 -35.70 -5.59
CA ARG A 1230 40.63 -34.34 -6.14
C ARG A 1230 41.93 -33.59 -5.88
N VAL A 1231 42.51 -33.02 -6.92
CA VAL A 1231 43.66 -32.10 -6.83
C VAL A 1231 43.22 -30.76 -7.43
N SER A 1232 43.27 -29.71 -6.62
CA SER A 1232 43.01 -28.33 -7.06
C SER A 1232 44.30 -27.72 -7.64
N ALA A 1233 44.18 -26.93 -8.72
CA ALA A 1233 45.31 -26.19 -9.28
C ALA A 1233 45.68 -24.94 -8.46
N SER A 1234 44.79 -24.52 -7.55
CA SER A 1234 45.08 -23.52 -6.52
C SER A 1234 45.29 -24.26 -5.20
N GLY A 1235 46.54 -24.49 -4.83
CA GLY A 1235 46.92 -24.82 -3.46
C GLY A 1235 46.82 -23.60 -2.58
#